data_AF-A0A8S0Z2N0-F1
#
_entry.id   AF-A0A8S0Z2N0-F1
#
_cell.length_a   1.000
_cell.length_b   1.000
_cell.length_c   1.000
_cell.angle_alpha   90.00
_cell.angle_beta   90.00
_cell.angle_gamma   90.00
#
_symmetry.space_group_name_H-M   'P 1'
#
loop_
_entity.id
_entity.type
_entity.pdbx_description
1 polymer ?
#
loop_
_entity_poly.entity_id
_entity_poly.type
_entity_poly.pdbx_seq_one_letter_code
_entity_poly.pdbx_strand_id
1 'polypeptide(L)'
;MSSNPQWKMFQPPDSHSSPLQDILDLQHSNMQPKSAYRNGEYPSSPRDNFNTPKTSGGNRFSLGYNIDGCPMGDSVYSSGSTNNSSQYDSINHPPIRETGIIEKLLHSYGFIQCCERQARLFFHFSQFSGNTEHLKIGDPVEFEMTYDRRTGKPIASTVTKIAPEVVMSEARVTGTVTTEVKGEGSGDNTGRISYENRGECFFLPYTKDDVEGNVTLHTGDAVSFQIATNQRGTLGACHVRFENPVHPVKYHGVICSMKENFGFIERADVVKEIFFHYSEAKTKEELLLGDDVEFIIQTRNGKEVACNITKLPSGSVVFEDVSPEIMRGQVLKPLERGNTVRVPQNDPLPGRIRYRAADHSEVEVPFGDKDQCGEFTLRHGDWVQFQVATDRRDQLKRATNISLLDESFNVSGERREQGVVCSLREGFGFIRCVEREQTMFFHFAEVLRLGLELSVGDEVEFTVDPVTTFSNMNNRQSAIRIKHLVPGTVKFETLIEHGARGVVTKEATMYSSSSSPTRSPAEQNGLISWQVNPQTKKSLQFSSKKCESKMLPRVGDVVTFDVYQVKRTKEVIAKAVQVQHSLMTNGSSSNGANNRPLMPGFIAALKDGFGFIETSDHNKEVFFHFSNLEGTADGLELGCEVEYTLGRANGSGGGCASAEYVRVLPRGSIPVAKPLDPTLNGTVTRTLRALNPDQAQYSGLIQVEGGTSYEFGIMGLACKREILQVGDPVTFQSDVEGRATNIVPIRKKRRATVDAIKGGFGFLSLESEEGRRLFFHMSEVRGNPADLQPGDVVEFVMLTNPRNGKSSACNVVKIGGKGFPGGKARCERPERLLARLRTASLEEANGPRVVVARPPRGPDGTRGFRPRRPISETLTE
;
A
#
# COMPACT_ATOMS: atom_id res chain seq x y z
N MET A 1 -29.92 10.98 43.04
CA MET A 1 -29.88 10.18 44.28
C MET A 1 -30.12 8.71 43.93
N SER A 2 -29.48 7.68 44.48
CA SER A 2 -28.11 7.51 45.02
C SER A 2 -28.05 6.20 45.82
N SER A 3 -27.43 5.15 45.29
CA SER A 3 -27.04 3.97 46.08
C SER A 3 -26.12 3.04 45.29
N ASN A 4 -24.83 3.00 45.64
CA ASN A 4 -23.88 2.00 45.17
C ASN A 4 -22.90 1.67 46.31
N PRO A 5 -22.96 0.48 46.94
CA PRO A 5 -22.09 0.10 48.05
C PRO A 5 -20.77 -0.55 47.57
N GLN A 6 -19.71 -0.33 48.33
CA GLN A 6 -18.33 -0.72 48.00
C GLN A 6 -17.98 -2.14 48.47
N TRP A 7 -17.00 -2.78 47.82
CA TRP A 7 -16.03 -3.66 48.52
C TRP A 7 -14.59 -3.40 48.02
N LYS A 8 -13.62 -3.76 48.88
CA LYS A 8 -12.27 -3.17 48.96
C LYS A 8 -11.23 -3.83 48.05
N MET A 9 -10.16 -3.11 47.72
CA MET A 9 -8.84 -3.67 47.40
C MET A 9 -7.88 -3.53 48.60
N PHE A 10 -6.83 -4.36 48.63
CA PHE A 10 -5.79 -4.38 49.66
C PHE A 10 -4.50 -3.67 49.18
N GLN A 11 -3.69 -3.18 50.12
CA GLN A 11 -2.30 -2.72 49.92
C GLN A 11 -1.36 -3.41 50.93
N PRO A 12 -0.11 -3.71 50.56
CA PRO A 12 1.02 -3.86 51.49
C PRO A 12 1.74 -2.50 51.73
N PRO A 13 2.56 -2.35 52.80
CA PRO A 13 2.92 -1.04 53.36
C PRO A 13 4.33 -0.50 53.02
N ASP A 14 4.53 0.80 53.29
CA ASP A 14 5.80 1.52 53.26
C ASP A 14 6.74 1.22 54.46
N SER A 15 8.03 1.59 54.34
CA SER A 15 8.98 1.69 55.45
C SER A 15 9.99 2.84 55.25
N HIS A 16 10.46 3.46 56.35
CA HIS A 16 10.98 4.83 56.38
C HIS A 16 12.50 5.05 56.13
N SER A 17 12.86 6.35 56.10
CA SER A 17 14.06 7.02 55.58
C SER A 17 15.18 7.37 56.60
N SER A 18 16.39 7.68 56.07
CA SER A 18 17.40 8.67 56.58
C SER A 18 18.33 8.29 57.76
N PRO A 19 19.47 9.02 58.02
CA PRO A 19 20.31 9.92 57.19
C PRO A 19 21.88 9.79 57.39
N LEU A 20 22.66 10.77 56.85
CA LEU A 20 24.10 11.15 57.11
C LEU A 20 25.20 10.31 56.40
N GLN A 21 26.11 10.90 55.56
CA GLN A 21 27.33 11.73 55.81
C GLN A 21 28.55 10.90 56.31
N ASP A 22 29.81 11.11 55.89
CA ASP A 22 30.49 12.22 55.17
C ASP A 22 31.59 11.72 54.18
N ILE A 23 32.07 12.60 53.26
CA ILE A 23 33.48 13.03 53.09
C ILE A 23 33.67 13.83 51.77
N LEU A 24 34.26 15.02 51.89
CA LEU A 24 34.78 15.87 50.81
C LEU A 24 36.29 15.57 50.58
N ASP A 25 36.94 15.89 49.48
CA ASP A 25 37.22 17.27 49.03
C ASP A 25 37.89 17.33 47.63
N LEU A 26 37.71 18.47 46.93
CA LEU A 26 38.66 19.21 46.04
C LEU A 26 39.40 18.46 44.88
N GLN A 27 39.75 19.07 43.73
CA GLN A 27 39.76 20.49 43.35
C GLN A 27 39.62 20.70 41.81
N HIS A 28 38.95 21.80 41.43
CA HIS A 28 39.17 22.75 40.32
C HIS A 28 40.27 22.50 39.24
N SER A 29 40.15 22.97 37.97
CA SER A 29 39.09 23.73 37.28
C SER A 29 39.33 23.98 35.77
N ASN A 30 38.23 24.06 35.00
CA ASN A 30 37.88 25.10 34.00
C ASN A 30 38.89 25.59 32.93
N MET A 31 38.55 25.43 31.63
CA MET A 31 38.74 26.47 30.59
C MET A 31 37.90 26.20 29.31
N GLN A 32 37.70 27.23 28.47
CA GLN A 32 36.85 27.20 27.25
C GLN A 32 37.50 28.03 26.08
N PRO A 33 36.88 28.33 24.90
CA PRO A 33 37.31 27.74 23.62
C PRO A 33 37.77 28.74 22.51
N LYS A 34 38.00 28.21 21.27
CA LYS A 34 38.40 28.86 19.97
C LYS A 34 39.93 28.96 19.76
N SER A 35 40.54 29.04 18.56
CA SER A 35 40.13 29.09 17.12
C SER A 35 41.37 28.75 16.22
N ALA A 36 41.33 27.88 15.19
CA ALA A 36 40.91 28.05 13.77
C ALA A 36 42.08 28.17 12.73
N TYR A 37 41.83 27.78 11.45
CA TYR A 37 42.72 27.83 10.24
C TYR A 37 43.93 26.85 10.18
N ARG A 38 44.49 26.42 9.02
CA ARG A 38 44.01 26.18 7.61
C ARG A 38 45.13 25.50 6.76
N ASN A 39 44.77 24.71 5.71
CA ASN A 39 45.63 24.08 4.67
C ASN A 39 46.54 22.92 5.18
N GLY A 40 46.94 21.93 4.37
CA GLY A 40 46.56 21.60 2.99
C GLY A 40 47.30 20.36 2.41
N GLU A 41 46.98 20.02 1.16
CA GLU A 41 47.67 19.07 0.24
C GLU A 41 47.41 17.54 0.33
N TYR A 42 47.52 16.91 -0.85
CA TYR A 42 47.38 15.50 -1.28
C TYR A 42 48.73 15.13 -2.00
N PRO A 43 49.06 13.90 -2.50
CA PRO A 43 48.16 12.83 -2.96
C PRO A 43 48.63 11.34 -2.83
N SER A 44 47.84 10.45 -3.46
CA SER A 44 48.24 9.19 -4.13
C SER A 44 48.45 7.88 -3.37
N SER A 45 47.97 6.79 -4.00
CA SER A 45 48.16 5.37 -3.66
C SER A 45 49.33 4.74 -4.44
N PRO A 46 49.65 3.44 -4.24
CA PRO A 46 49.19 2.46 -5.25
C PRO A 46 48.81 1.05 -4.72
N ARG A 47 48.43 0.19 -5.68
CA ARG A 47 48.15 -1.27 -5.66
C ARG A 47 49.50 -2.07 -5.76
N ASP A 48 49.64 -3.41 -5.78
CA ASP A 48 48.80 -4.51 -6.35
C ASP A 48 49.19 -5.94 -5.86
N ASN A 49 48.30 -6.92 -6.12
CA ASN A 49 48.46 -8.37 -6.44
C ASN A 49 49.27 -9.45 -5.63
N PHE A 50 48.51 -10.50 -5.23
CA PHE A 50 48.69 -11.97 -5.41
C PHE A 50 50.07 -12.70 -5.37
N ASN A 51 50.13 -13.81 -4.62
CA ASN A 51 50.27 -15.18 -5.22
C ASN A 51 49.93 -16.36 -4.27
N THR A 52 49.82 -17.59 -4.80
CA THR A 52 49.64 -18.88 -4.06
C THR A 52 50.59 -19.98 -4.59
N PRO A 53 50.88 -21.08 -3.83
CA PRO A 53 50.44 -22.40 -4.34
C PRO A 53 50.22 -23.57 -3.31
N LYS A 54 49.13 -24.33 -3.55
CA LYS A 54 48.89 -25.81 -3.56
C LYS A 54 49.74 -26.87 -2.77
N THR A 55 49.04 -27.98 -2.44
CA THR A 55 49.44 -29.45 -2.38
C THR A 55 50.38 -29.96 -1.26
N SER A 56 50.38 -31.25 -0.81
CA SER A 56 49.44 -32.41 -0.88
C SER A 56 49.87 -33.59 0.05
N GLY A 57 48.94 -34.45 0.51
CA GLY A 57 49.18 -35.80 1.10
C GLY A 57 49.71 -35.86 2.55
N GLY A 58 49.68 -37.00 3.28
CA GLY A 58 48.98 -38.30 3.05
C GLY A 58 49.47 -39.46 3.97
N ASN A 59 48.57 -40.36 4.40
CA ASN A 59 48.78 -41.65 5.14
C ASN A 59 49.38 -41.59 6.57
N ARG A 60 48.69 -42.12 7.59
CA ARG A 60 48.66 -43.52 8.13
C ARG A 60 49.97 -44.01 8.78
N PHE A 61 49.93 -44.37 10.07
CA PHE A 61 50.05 -45.75 10.56
C PHE A 61 49.63 -45.85 12.06
N SER A 62 49.57 -47.07 12.61
CA SER A 62 49.08 -47.37 13.97
C SER A 62 49.82 -48.57 14.55
N LEU A 63 50.26 -48.51 15.82
CA LEU A 63 50.36 -49.59 16.83
C LEU A 63 51.09 -49.07 18.10
N GLY A 64 50.81 -49.65 19.28
CA GLY A 64 51.60 -49.45 20.51
C GLY A 64 50.79 -49.53 21.81
N TYR A 65 51.10 -50.50 22.68
CA TYR A 65 50.39 -50.80 23.95
C TYR A 65 51.29 -50.59 25.19
N ASN A 66 50.67 -50.24 26.32
CA ASN A 66 51.14 -50.48 27.72
C ASN A 66 52.43 -49.75 28.19
N ILE A 67 52.75 -49.63 29.49
CA ILE A 67 52.28 -50.40 30.66
C ILE A 67 52.15 -49.58 31.98
N ASP A 68 51.62 -50.25 33.01
CA ASP A 68 51.24 -49.86 34.40
C ASP A 68 52.20 -48.98 35.24
N GLY A 69 51.66 -48.45 36.37
CA GLY A 69 52.50 -48.11 37.55
C GLY A 69 51.94 -47.14 38.60
N CYS A 70 51.11 -47.60 39.56
CA CYS A 70 50.88 -46.92 40.86
C CYS A 70 51.95 -47.38 41.89
N PRO A 71 52.13 -46.71 43.07
CA PRO A 71 51.41 -47.19 44.28
C PRO A 71 51.22 -46.22 45.51
N MET A 72 50.19 -46.53 46.33
CA MET A 72 50.07 -46.46 47.83
C MET A 72 50.08 -45.13 48.64
N GLY A 73 49.33 -45.11 49.77
CA GLY A 73 49.61 -44.19 50.91
C GLY A 73 48.49 -43.75 51.91
N ASP A 74 47.89 -44.67 52.68
CA ASP A 74 47.51 -44.65 54.13
C ASP A 74 47.89 -43.44 55.06
N SER A 75 47.25 -43.14 56.23
CA SER A 75 46.06 -43.69 56.96
C SER A 75 45.62 -42.91 58.26
N VAL A 76 44.29 -42.77 58.47
CA VAL A 76 43.50 -42.91 59.75
C VAL A 76 43.48 -41.78 60.86
N TYR A 77 42.45 -41.83 61.75
CA TYR A 77 42.14 -41.09 63.02
C TYR A 77 41.50 -39.67 62.89
N SER A 78 40.55 -39.14 63.70
CA SER A 78 39.59 -39.57 64.77
C SER A 78 38.72 -38.35 65.20
N SER A 79 37.59 -38.35 65.95
CA SER A 79 36.51 -39.30 66.34
C SER A 79 35.36 -38.55 67.13
N GLY A 80 34.16 -39.14 67.34
CA GLY A 80 33.03 -38.62 68.19
C GLY A 80 31.67 -38.47 67.47
N SER A 81 30.57 -39.21 67.77
CA SER A 81 29.64 -39.20 68.95
C SER A 81 28.62 -38.02 68.95
N THR A 82 27.29 -38.17 69.17
CA THR A 82 26.47 -39.24 69.81
C THR A 82 24.97 -39.23 69.42
N ASN A 83 24.26 -40.37 69.52
CA ASN A 83 22.79 -40.60 69.68
C ASN A 83 21.76 -40.22 68.57
N ASN A 84 20.54 -40.83 68.50
CA ASN A 84 20.12 -42.25 68.66
C ASN A 84 18.65 -42.47 68.20
N SER A 85 18.36 -43.60 67.50
CA SER A 85 17.01 -44.17 67.24
C SER A 85 16.03 -43.33 66.38
N SER A 86 14.91 -43.85 65.86
CA SER A 86 14.32 -45.20 65.95
C SER A 86 14.00 -45.80 64.57
N GLN A 87 13.69 -47.10 64.55
CA GLN A 87 13.57 -47.96 63.37
C GLN A 87 12.19 -48.64 63.34
N TYR A 88 11.59 -48.83 62.15
CA TYR A 88 10.47 -49.77 61.97
C TYR A 88 10.47 -50.42 60.57
N ASP A 89 10.62 -51.75 60.59
CA ASP A 89 10.30 -52.84 59.66
C ASP A 89 10.10 -52.64 58.14
N SER A 90 10.70 -53.59 57.41
CA SER A 90 10.38 -53.93 56.01
C SER A 90 10.02 -55.42 55.91
N ILE A 91 8.92 -55.77 55.23
CA ILE A 91 8.62 -57.16 54.81
C ILE A 91 8.07 -57.18 53.38
N ASN A 92 8.70 -57.99 52.53
CA ASN A 92 8.24 -58.63 51.29
C ASN A 92 7.11 -57.97 50.47
N HIS A 93 7.50 -57.20 49.45
CA HIS A 93 6.86 -57.23 48.14
C HIS A 93 7.88 -57.69 47.08
N PRO A 94 7.46 -58.34 45.97
CA PRO A 94 8.34 -58.49 44.81
C PRO A 94 8.74 -57.10 44.28
N PRO A 95 9.90 -56.96 43.61
CA PRO A 95 10.36 -55.66 43.12
C PRO A 95 9.35 -55.07 42.12
N ILE A 96 8.65 -54.02 42.56
CA ILE A 96 7.69 -53.30 41.71
C ILE A 96 8.51 -52.49 40.71
N ARG A 97 8.38 -52.84 39.44
CA ARG A 97 8.93 -52.03 38.34
C ARG A 97 7.96 -50.89 38.07
N GLU A 98 8.48 -49.68 38.12
CA GLU A 98 7.75 -48.42 38.01
C GLU A 98 8.10 -47.75 36.68
N THR A 99 7.16 -46.96 36.16
CA THR A 99 7.38 -46.19 34.92
C THR A 99 7.72 -44.73 35.22
N GLY A 100 8.55 -44.14 34.36
CA GLY A 100 8.98 -42.74 34.48
C GLY A 100 9.53 -42.19 33.17
N ILE A 101 9.86 -40.91 33.19
CA ILE A 101 10.45 -40.18 32.06
C ILE A 101 11.80 -39.63 32.47
N ILE A 102 12.80 -39.74 31.59
CA ILE A 102 14.14 -39.15 31.80
C ILE A 102 14.01 -37.62 31.79
N GLU A 103 14.05 -37.02 32.97
CA GLU A 103 13.94 -35.57 33.15
C GLU A 103 15.26 -34.86 32.86
N LYS A 104 16.39 -35.49 33.21
CA LYS A 104 17.71 -34.90 33.03
C LYS A 104 18.80 -35.95 32.88
N LEU A 105 19.70 -35.76 31.92
CA LEU A 105 20.92 -36.55 31.74
C LEU A 105 22.16 -35.68 31.98
N LEU A 106 23.21 -36.31 32.50
CA LEU A 106 24.55 -35.76 32.74
C LEU A 106 25.58 -36.86 32.39
N HIS A 107 26.86 -36.51 32.31
CA HIS A 107 27.91 -37.36 31.69
C HIS A 107 28.07 -38.81 32.22
N SER A 108 27.53 -39.15 33.39
CA SER A 108 27.55 -40.52 33.94
C SER A 108 26.28 -40.91 34.72
N TYR A 109 25.28 -40.04 34.80
CA TYR A 109 24.08 -40.25 35.61
C TYR A 109 22.91 -39.42 35.12
N GLY A 110 21.71 -39.74 35.58
CA GLY A 110 20.51 -38.97 35.26
C GLY A 110 19.48 -38.95 36.38
N PHE A 111 18.36 -38.31 36.09
CA PHE A 111 17.18 -38.24 36.93
C PHE A 111 15.95 -38.68 36.15
N ILE A 112 15.12 -39.49 36.79
CA ILE A 112 13.84 -39.99 36.29
C ILE A 112 12.74 -39.32 37.11
N GLN A 113 11.80 -38.67 36.42
CA GLN A 113 10.54 -38.25 37.01
C GLN A 113 9.59 -39.45 36.95
N CYS A 114 9.08 -39.90 38.11
CA CYS A 114 8.16 -41.04 38.16
C CYS A 114 6.79 -40.64 37.58
N CYS A 115 6.13 -41.56 36.88
CA CYS A 115 4.77 -41.36 36.37
C CYS A 115 3.71 -41.55 37.46
N GLU A 116 3.89 -42.56 38.32
CA GLU A 116 2.90 -42.95 39.35
C GLU A 116 3.03 -42.15 40.65
N ARG A 117 4.07 -41.33 40.81
CA ARG A 117 4.38 -40.60 42.04
C ARG A 117 4.98 -39.24 41.73
N GLN A 118 4.72 -38.24 42.57
CA GLN A 118 5.41 -36.94 42.54
C GLN A 118 6.82 -37.06 43.16
N ALA A 119 7.63 -37.97 42.60
CA ALA A 119 8.97 -38.30 43.06
C ALA A 119 9.99 -38.25 41.91
N ARG A 120 11.20 -37.82 42.24
CA ARG A 120 12.32 -37.59 41.31
C ARG A 120 13.50 -38.45 41.73
N LEU A 121 13.75 -39.54 41.02
CA LEU A 121 14.76 -40.55 41.40
C LEU A 121 16.06 -40.34 40.63
N PHE A 122 17.18 -40.59 41.29
CA PHE A 122 18.52 -40.61 40.68
C PHE A 122 18.83 -42.01 40.14
N PHE A 123 19.50 -42.09 38.98
CA PHE A 123 20.13 -43.33 38.51
C PHE A 123 21.53 -43.03 37.96
N HIS A 124 22.46 -43.98 38.12
CA HIS A 124 23.78 -43.94 37.49
C HIS A 124 23.73 -44.70 36.16
N PHE A 125 24.57 -44.37 35.18
CA PHE A 125 24.57 -45.04 33.87
C PHE A 125 24.85 -46.54 33.96
N SER A 126 25.58 -47.01 34.98
CA SER A 126 25.76 -48.45 35.25
C SER A 126 24.50 -49.17 35.75
N GLN A 127 23.40 -48.45 35.99
CA GLN A 127 22.07 -49.00 36.31
C GLN A 127 21.16 -49.05 35.06
N PHE A 128 21.61 -48.52 33.92
CA PHE A 128 20.87 -48.56 32.66
C PHE A 128 21.21 -49.83 31.86
N SER A 129 20.19 -50.61 31.54
CA SER A 129 20.32 -51.85 30.76
C SER A 129 20.08 -51.57 29.27
N GLY A 130 21.08 -50.99 28.60
CA GLY A 130 21.07 -50.69 27.16
C GLY A 130 22.25 -49.81 26.73
N ASN A 131 22.33 -49.41 25.45
CA ASN A 131 23.32 -48.41 25.03
C ASN A 131 22.92 -47.01 25.56
N THR A 132 23.72 -46.44 26.46
CA THR A 132 23.50 -45.12 27.05
C THR A 132 23.53 -43.98 26.03
N GLU A 133 24.19 -44.15 24.88
CA GLU A 133 24.18 -43.16 23.79
C GLU A 133 22.79 -42.98 23.15
N HIS A 134 21.92 -43.99 23.27
CA HIS A 134 20.56 -43.99 22.71
C HIS A 134 19.50 -43.49 23.71
N LEU A 135 19.93 -43.10 24.92
CA LEU A 135 19.10 -42.55 25.99
C LEU A 135 19.10 -41.01 25.95
N LYS A 136 17.93 -40.40 26.00
CA LYS A 136 17.70 -38.95 25.82
C LYS A 136 16.74 -38.42 26.88
N ILE A 137 16.82 -37.10 27.11
CA ILE A 137 15.83 -36.39 27.93
C ILE A 137 14.47 -36.46 27.21
N GLY A 138 13.43 -36.85 27.95
CA GLY A 138 12.10 -37.14 27.42
C GLY A 138 11.84 -38.62 27.10
N ASP A 139 12.83 -39.51 27.16
CA ASP A 139 12.60 -40.95 26.93
C ASP A 139 11.76 -41.57 28.06
N PRO A 140 10.77 -42.43 27.74
CA PRO A 140 10.09 -43.28 28.72
C PRO A 140 10.99 -44.45 29.14
N VAL A 141 11.03 -44.71 30.44
CA VAL A 141 11.83 -45.77 31.05
C VAL A 141 11.02 -46.54 32.11
N GLU A 142 11.35 -47.81 32.25
CA GLU A 142 10.88 -48.70 33.30
C GLU A 142 12.06 -49.01 34.22
N PHE A 143 11.88 -48.94 35.53
CA PHE A 143 12.96 -49.06 36.52
C PHE A 143 12.47 -49.71 37.82
N GLU A 144 13.39 -50.21 38.63
CA GLU A 144 13.10 -50.72 39.98
C GLU A 144 13.48 -49.66 41.02
N MET A 145 12.54 -49.26 41.88
CA MET A 145 12.87 -48.36 42.99
C MET A 145 13.62 -49.16 44.08
N THR A 146 14.87 -48.77 44.33
CA THR A 146 15.74 -49.35 45.36
C THR A 146 16.30 -48.23 46.25
N TYR A 147 17.06 -48.56 47.28
CA TYR A 147 17.69 -47.58 48.18
C TYR A 147 19.21 -47.71 48.12
N ASP A 148 19.92 -46.58 47.97
CA ASP A 148 21.39 -46.54 48.03
C ASP A 148 21.85 -47.00 49.41
N ARG A 149 22.48 -48.19 49.48
CA ARG A 149 22.99 -48.82 50.71
C ARG A 149 23.98 -47.95 51.48
N ARG A 150 24.57 -46.91 50.86
CA ARG A 150 25.51 -45.98 51.49
C ARG A 150 24.85 -44.69 52.01
N THR A 151 23.71 -44.27 51.46
CA THR A 151 23.07 -42.98 51.83
C THR A 151 21.59 -43.07 52.22
N GLY A 152 20.96 -44.24 52.13
CA GLY A 152 19.55 -44.45 52.45
C GLY A 152 18.57 -43.77 51.49
N LYS A 153 19.04 -43.13 50.42
CA LYS A 153 18.20 -42.39 49.47
C LYS A 153 17.56 -43.34 48.44
N PRO A 154 16.29 -43.13 48.07
CA PRO A 154 15.67 -43.88 46.99
C PRO A 154 16.35 -43.53 45.65
N ILE A 155 16.63 -44.55 44.86
CA ILE A 155 17.29 -44.50 43.55
C ILE A 155 16.58 -45.45 42.59
N ALA A 156 16.70 -45.20 41.30
CA ALA A 156 16.25 -46.12 40.26
C ALA A 156 17.41 -47.07 39.88
N SER A 157 17.13 -48.37 39.95
CA SER A 157 17.97 -49.47 39.45
C SER A 157 17.29 -50.14 38.25
N THR A 158 17.99 -51.08 37.60
CA THR A 158 17.49 -51.93 36.49
C THR A 158 16.69 -51.14 35.42
N VAL A 159 17.19 -49.96 35.07
CA VAL A 159 16.53 -48.99 34.20
C VAL A 159 16.59 -49.47 32.75
N THR A 160 15.44 -49.78 32.16
CA THR A 160 15.29 -50.15 30.74
C THR A 160 14.53 -49.07 29.99
N LYS A 161 15.02 -48.67 28.81
CA LYS A 161 14.26 -47.78 27.91
C LYS A 161 13.06 -48.53 27.34
N ILE A 162 11.87 -47.96 27.50
CA ILE A 162 10.65 -48.47 26.89
C ILE A 162 10.69 -48.08 25.42
N ALA A 163 11.01 -49.04 24.55
CA ALA A 163 10.96 -48.83 23.11
C ALA A 163 9.50 -48.91 22.62
N PRO A 164 8.93 -47.84 22.03
CA PRO A 164 7.55 -47.84 21.55
C PRO A 164 7.46 -48.48 20.15
N GLU A 165 7.89 -49.73 19.99
CA GLU A 165 7.78 -50.40 18.69
C GLU A 165 7.61 -51.93 18.81
N VAL A 166 6.60 -52.44 18.10
CA VAL A 166 6.47 -53.84 17.72
C VAL A 166 7.52 -54.07 16.63
N VAL A 167 8.57 -54.85 16.90
CA VAL A 167 9.67 -55.03 15.94
C VAL A 167 9.14 -55.82 14.74
N MET A 168 9.02 -55.12 13.61
CA MET A 168 8.55 -55.67 12.33
C MET A 168 9.74 -56.12 11.47
N SER A 169 9.59 -57.21 10.72
CA SER A 169 10.60 -57.63 9.75
C SER A 169 10.64 -56.69 8.54
N GLU A 170 11.80 -56.11 8.24
CA GLU A 170 11.98 -55.23 7.06
C GLU A 170 11.58 -55.91 5.74
N ALA A 171 11.77 -57.23 5.65
CA ALA A 171 11.30 -58.03 4.52
C ALA A 171 9.84 -58.50 4.72
N ARG A 172 9.04 -58.41 3.65
CA ARG A 172 7.81 -59.21 3.53
C ARG A 172 8.17 -60.67 3.22
N VAL A 173 7.46 -61.60 3.83
CA VAL A 173 7.56 -63.05 3.67
C VAL A 173 6.29 -63.53 2.94
N THR A 174 6.36 -64.67 2.24
CA THR A 174 5.20 -65.30 1.58
C THR A 174 4.81 -66.59 2.29
N GLY A 175 3.52 -66.94 2.21
CA GLY A 175 2.96 -68.10 2.89
C GLY A 175 1.51 -68.37 2.48
N THR A 176 0.88 -69.31 3.15
CA THR A 176 -0.48 -69.77 2.83
C THR A 176 -1.39 -69.66 4.04
N VAL A 177 -2.61 -69.16 3.85
CA VAL A 177 -3.63 -69.10 4.90
C VAL A 177 -4.07 -70.52 5.24
N THR A 178 -3.83 -70.95 6.48
CA THR A 178 -4.18 -72.29 7.00
C THR A 178 -5.35 -72.28 7.96
N THR A 179 -5.78 -71.09 8.41
CA THR A 179 -7.05 -70.90 9.10
C THR A 179 -7.57 -69.48 8.80
N GLU A 180 -8.79 -69.38 8.29
CA GLU A 180 -9.50 -68.12 8.09
C GLU A 180 -10.01 -67.51 9.42
N VAL A 181 -10.11 -66.17 9.47
CA VAL A 181 -10.74 -65.47 10.60
C VAL A 181 -12.25 -65.69 10.53
N LYS A 182 -12.82 -66.40 11.50
CA LYS A 182 -14.28 -66.61 11.58
C LYS A 182 -14.97 -65.37 12.14
N GLY A 183 -16.14 -65.04 11.58
CA GLY A 183 -16.97 -63.90 11.99
C GLY A 183 -17.50 -64.03 13.42
N GLU A 184 -17.97 -62.91 13.97
CA GLU A 184 -18.31 -62.73 15.38
C GLU A 184 -19.19 -63.85 15.97
N GLY A 185 -18.72 -64.46 17.07
CA GLY A 185 -19.49 -65.46 17.82
C GLY A 185 -18.68 -66.48 18.63
N SER A 186 -17.35 -66.54 18.44
CA SER A 186 -16.45 -67.43 19.20
C SER A 186 -15.20 -66.66 19.67
N GLY A 187 -14.57 -67.12 20.76
CA GLY A 187 -13.49 -66.39 21.43
C GLY A 187 -12.17 -66.27 20.65
N ASP A 188 -11.99 -67.08 19.60
CA ASP A 188 -10.76 -67.15 18.80
C ASP A 188 -10.92 -66.43 17.44
N ASN A 189 -11.07 -65.10 17.45
CA ASN A 189 -11.09 -64.24 16.25
C ASN A 189 -9.71 -64.14 15.55
N THR A 190 -8.89 -65.20 15.58
CA THR A 190 -7.53 -65.23 15.00
C THR A 190 -7.43 -66.32 13.94
N GLY A 191 -7.08 -65.91 12.72
CA GLY A 191 -6.69 -66.81 11.65
C GLY A 191 -5.23 -67.25 11.81
N ARG A 192 -4.77 -68.14 10.93
CA ARG A 192 -3.37 -68.59 10.87
C ARG A 192 -2.82 -68.59 9.44
N ILE A 193 -1.57 -68.16 9.30
CA ILE A 193 -0.79 -68.24 8.06
C ILE A 193 0.41 -69.14 8.32
N SER A 194 0.64 -70.13 7.46
CA SER A 194 1.86 -70.94 7.46
C SER A 194 2.88 -70.37 6.49
N TYR A 195 4.13 -70.25 6.90
CA TYR A 195 5.25 -69.93 5.99
C TYR A 195 6.42 -70.87 6.22
N GLU A 196 7.18 -71.12 5.15
CA GLU A 196 8.41 -71.92 5.22
C GLU A 196 9.63 -70.99 5.35
N ASN A 197 10.55 -71.35 6.24
CA ASN A 197 11.86 -70.70 6.33
C ASN A 197 12.93 -71.77 6.58
N ARG A 198 13.89 -71.90 5.67
CA ARG A 198 15.00 -72.88 5.72
C ARG A 198 14.54 -74.35 5.87
N GLY A 199 13.35 -74.72 5.37
CA GLY A 199 12.78 -76.06 5.48
C GLY A 199 11.92 -76.29 6.72
N GLU A 200 11.76 -75.30 7.60
CA GLU A 200 10.86 -75.36 8.76
C GLU A 200 9.57 -74.57 8.48
N CYS A 201 8.41 -75.18 8.79
CA CYS A 201 7.10 -74.56 8.62
C CYS A 201 6.62 -73.92 9.92
N PHE A 202 6.43 -72.60 9.92
CA PHE A 202 5.99 -71.80 11.05
C PHE A 202 4.56 -71.33 10.86
N PHE A 203 3.77 -71.27 11.93
CA PHE A 203 2.38 -70.79 11.92
C PHE A 203 2.27 -69.49 12.71
N LEU A 204 1.89 -68.40 12.04
CA LEU A 204 1.67 -67.10 12.66
C LEU A 204 0.16 -66.82 12.80
N PRO A 205 -0.30 -66.30 13.96
CA PRO A 205 -1.64 -65.74 14.08
C PRO A 205 -1.75 -64.44 13.29
N TYR A 206 -2.93 -64.18 12.75
CA TYR A 206 -3.34 -62.87 12.21
C TYR A 206 -4.80 -62.59 12.59
N THR A 207 -5.18 -61.32 12.68
CA THR A 207 -6.56 -60.87 12.92
C THR A 207 -7.18 -60.30 11.64
N LYS A 208 -8.46 -59.90 11.68
CA LYS A 208 -9.09 -59.21 10.55
C LYS A 208 -8.40 -57.86 10.24
N ASP A 209 -7.90 -57.19 11.28
CA ASP A 209 -7.30 -55.85 11.19
C ASP A 209 -5.86 -55.88 10.67
N ASP A 210 -5.23 -57.06 10.65
CA ASP A 210 -3.90 -57.29 10.05
C ASP A 210 -3.93 -57.35 8.50
N VAL A 211 -5.11 -57.36 7.86
CA VAL A 211 -5.29 -57.60 6.42
C VAL A 211 -5.41 -56.29 5.62
N GLU A 212 -4.47 -56.06 4.70
CA GLU A 212 -4.45 -54.87 3.84
C GLU A 212 -5.57 -54.90 2.79
N GLY A 213 -6.22 -53.75 2.56
CA GLY A 213 -7.15 -53.57 1.43
C GLY A 213 -8.57 -54.14 1.62
N ASN A 214 -8.99 -54.42 2.86
CA ASN A 214 -10.35 -54.90 3.20
C ASN A 214 -10.78 -56.21 2.50
N VAL A 215 -9.82 -57.05 2.09
CA VAL A 215 -10.11 -58.35 1.47
C VAL A 215 -10.42 -59.42 2.53
N THR A 216 -11.22 -60.43 2.17
CA THR A 216 -11.47 -61.60 3.02
C THR A 216 -10.57 -62.74 2.55
N LEU A 217 -9.73 -63.25 3.46
CA LEU A 217 -8.78 -64.34 3.23
C LEU A 217 -9.42 -65.68 3.59
N HIS A 218 -9.27 -66.67 2.71
CA HIS A 218 -9.81 -68.01 2.83
C HIS A 218 -8.70 -69.05 3.00
N THR A 219 -9.05 -70.20 3.58
CA THR A 219 -8.09 -71.30 3.77
C THR A 219 -7.58 -71.81 2.41
N GLY A 220 -6.27 -71.71 2.17
CA GLY A 220 -5.61 -72.03 0.90
C GLY A 220 -5.03 -70.82 0.14
N ASP A 221 -5.38 -69.58 0.54
CA ASP A 221 -4.92 -68.37 -0.15
C ASP A 221 -3.41 -68.12 0.02
N ALA A 222 -2.73 -67.83 -1.08
CA ALA A 222 -1.31 -67.42 -1.10
C ALA A 222 -1.17 -65.93 -0.79
N VAL A 223 -0.43 -65.61 0.26
CA VAL A 223 -0.35 -64.26 0.87
C VAL A 223 1.08 -63.83 1.15
N SER A 224 1.31 -62.52 1.05
CA SER A 224 2.53 -61.83 1.44
C SER A 224 2.25 -60.92 2.65
N PHE A 225 3.10 -61.00 3.67
CA PHE A 225 2.89 -60.37 4.98
C PHE A 225 4.23 -60.00 5.64
N GLN A 226 4.22 -59.24 6.72
CA GLN A 226 5.40 -58.98 7.57
C GLN A 226 5.28 -59.72 8.91
N ILE A 227 6.42 -60.15 9.46
CA ILE A 227 6.49 -60.79 10.78
C ILE A 227 6.65 -59.69 11.82
N ALA A 228 5.67 -59.56 12.73
CA ALA A 228 5.67 -58.60 13.82
C ALA A 228 5.94 -59.29 15.17
N THR A 229 6.80 -58.70 16.00
CA THR A 229 7.03 -59.17 17.38
C THR A 229 6.22 -58.34 18.36
N ASN A 230 5.10 -58.88 18.85
CA ASN A 230 4.25 -58.19 19.82
C ASN A 230 5.02 -57.92 21.13
N GLN A 231 4.53 -56.96 21.93
CA GLN A 231 5.10 -56.55 23.22
C GLN A 231 5.31 -57.70 24.24
N ARG A 232 4.70 -58.87 24.02
CA ARG A 232 4.85 -60.10 24.83
C ARG A 232 5.84 -61.11 24.24
N GLY A 233 6.62 -60.74 23.21
CA GLY A 233 7.57 -61.62 22.53
C GLY A 233 6.96 -62.63 21.55
N THR A 234 5.64 -62.65 21.40
CA THR A 234 4.94 -63.53 20.45
C THR A 234 5.00 -62.97 19.03
N LEU A 235 5.38 -63.80 18.05
CA LEU A 235 5.34 -63.42 16.64
C LEU A 235 3.91 -63.49 16.09
N GLY A 236 3.54 -62.53 15.24
CA GLY A 236 2.30 -62.50 14.47
C GLY A 236 2.56 -62.11 13.01
N ALA A 237 1.56 -62.34 12.14
CA ALA A 237 1.58 -61.91 10.74
C ALA A 237 0.71 -60.65 10.58
N CYS A 238 1.31 -59.58 10.07
CA CYS A 238 0.72 -58.26 9.89
C CYS A 238 0.93 -57.76 8.46
N HIS A 239 0.22 -56.71 8.04
CA HIS A 239 0.22 -56.23 6.66
C HIS A 239 -0.01 -57.37 5.64
N VAL A 240 -1.02 -58.20 5.88
CA VAL A 240 -1.30 -59.39 5.06
C VAL A 240 -2.04 -58.98 3.79
N ARG A 241 -1.50 -59.33 2.62
CA ARG A 241 -2.16 -59.15 1.32
C ARG A 241 -2.00 -60.40 0.46
N PHE A 242 -2.82 -60.57 -0.58
CA PHE A 242 -2.61 -61.61 -1.59
C PHE A 242 -1.24 -61.46 -2.27
N GLU A 243 -0.56 -62.58 -2.52
CA GLU A 243 0.73 -62.62 -3.24
C GLU A 243 0.56 -62.32 -4.73
N ASN A 244 -0.52 -62.84 -5.34
CA ASN A 244 -0.88 -62.62 -6.75
C ASN A 244 -2.41 -62.50 -6.90
N PRO A 245 -3.02 -61.36 -6.51
CA PRO A 245 -4.46 -61.17 -6.65
C PRO A 245 -4.86 -61.06 -8.14
N VAL A 246 -5.88 -61.83 -8.55
CA VAL A 246 -6.38 -61.92 -9.93
C VAL A 246 -6.79 -60.55 -10.51
N HIS A 247 -7.19 -59.61 -9.65
CA HIS A 247 -7.27 -58.19 -9.95
C HIS A 247 -6.32 -57.46 -9.01
N PRO A 248 -5.32 -56.70 -9.51
CA PRO A 248 -4.39 -56.01 -8.62
C PRO A 248 -5.12 -54.94 -7.80
N VAL A 249 -4.88 -54.94 -6.49
CA VAL A 249 -5.46 -53.95 -5.58
C VAL A 249 -5.00 -52.57 -6.01
N LYS A 250 -5.98 -51.68 -6.24
CA LYS A 250 -5.73 -50.30 -6.62
C LYS A 250 -5.71 -49.41 -5.38
N TYR A 251 -4.75 -48.51 -5.36
CA TYR A 251 -4.54 -47.53 -4.32
C TYR A 251 -4.71 -46.13 -4.90
N HIS A 252 -5.10 -45.18 -4.06
CA HIS A 252 -5.26 -43.79 -4.43
C HIS A 252 -4.28 -42.92 -3.64
N GLY A 253 -3.95 -41.75 -4.18
CA GLY A 253 -3.05 -40.80 -3.54
C GLY A 253 -2.87 -39.54 -4.36
N VAL A 254 -2.05 -38.61 -3.86
CA VAL A 254 -1.75 -37.33 -4.53
C VAL A 254 -0.25 -37.17 -4.68
N ILE A 255 0.19 -36.63 -5.82
CA ILE A 255 1.61 -36.40 -6.10
C ILE A 255 2.13 -35.24 -5.24
N CYS A 256 2.84 -35.57 -4.15
CA CYS A 256 3.37 -34.62 -3.17
C CYS A 256 4.75 -34.05 -3.56
N SER A 257 5.56 -34.80 -4.31
CA SER A 257 6.91 -34.39 -4.72
C SER A 257 7.28 -34.94 -6.10
N MET A 258 7.91 -34.10 -6.92
CA MET A 258 8.41 -34.41 -8.27
C MET A 258 9.88 -33.98 -8.38
N LYS A 259 10.71 -34.79 -9.04
CA LYS A 259 12.13 -34.52 -9.31
C LYS A 259 12.41 -34.75 -10.81
N GLU A 260 13.66 -35.02 -11.20
CA GLU A 260 14.01 -35.11 -12.64
C GLU A 260 13.45 -36.35 -13.33
N ASN A 261 13.49 -37.52 -12.67
CA ASN A 261 13.08 -38.82 -13.26
C ASN A 261 12.10 -39.63 -12.37
N PHE A 262 11.80 -39.13 -11.18
CA PHE A 262 11.04 -39.86 -10.16
C PHE A 262 10.28 -38.89 -9.24
N GLY A 263 9.25 -39.40 -8.58
CA GLY A 263 8.43 -38.64 -7.64
C GLY A 263 8.01 -39.47 -6.43
N PHE A 264 7.18 -38.85 -5.59
CA PHE A 264 6.52 -39.46 -4.45
C PHE A 264 5.02 -39.17 -4.52
N ILE A 265 4.23 -40.17 -4.14
CA ILE A 265 2.78 -40.08 -3.98
C ILE A 265 2.48 -40.23 -2.49
N GLU A 266 1.75 -39.28 -1.92
CA GLU A 266 1.17 -39.42 -0.58
C GLU A 266 -0.03 -40.37 -0.66
N ARG A 267 -0.02 -41.50 0.07
CA ARG A 267 -1.09 -42.50 -0.06
C ARG A 267 -2.36 -42.09 0.70
N ALA A 268 -3.52 -42.42 0.12
CA ALA A 268 -4.83 -42.15 0.72
C ALA A 268 -5.25 -43.17 1.80
N ASP A 269 -4.53 -44.30 1.92
CA ASP A 269 -4.82 -45.38 2.87
C ASP A 269 -3.94 -45.37 4.13
N VAL A 270 -2.79 -44.69 4.11
CA VAL A 270 -1.88 -44.56 5.26
C VAL A 270 -1.06 -43.26 5.16
N VAL A 271 -0.68 -42.68 6.30
CA VAL A 271 0.15 -41.46 6.37
C VAL A 271 1.62 -41.77 6.03
N LYS A 272 1.87 -42.17 4.78
CA LYS A 272 3.21 -42.43 4.21
C LYS A 272 3.27 -42.01 2.74
N GLU A 273 4.47 -41.66 2.29
CA GLU A 273 4.78 -41.48 0.87
C GLU A 273 5.22 -42.80 0.23
N ILE A 274 4.90 -43.01 -1.05
CA ILE A 274 5.43 -44.11 -1.87
C ILE A 274 6.19 -43.56 -3.09
N PHE A 275 7.35 -44.15 -3.37
CA PHE A 275 8.21 -43.79 -4.49
C PHE A 275 7.63 -44.29 -5.83
N PHE A 276 7.77 -43.48 -6.89
CA PHE A 276 7.54 -43.91 -8.27
C PHE A 276 8.56 -43.36 -9.26
N HIS A 277 8.75 -44.06 -10.37
CA HIS A 277 9.57 -43.63 -11.49
C HIS A 277 8.66 -43.19 -12.67
N TYR A 278 9.06 -42.21 -13.47
CA TYR A 278 8.18 -41.65 -14.50
C TYR A 278 7.82 -42.63 -15.64
N SER A 279 8.55 -43.75 -15.77
CA SER A 279 8.17 -44.87 -16.64
C SER A 279 6.90 -45.61 -16.24
N GLU A 280 6.43 -45.44 -15.00
CA GLU A 280 5.28 -46.16 -14.46
C GLU A 280 3.93 -45.50 -14.78
N ALA A 281 3.94 -44.28 -15.33
CA ALA A 281 2.74 -43.57 -15.76
C ALA A 281 2.19 -44.14 -17.07
N LYS A 282 0.90 -44.53 -17.09
CA LYS A 282 0.22 -45.02 -18.30
C LYS A 282 -0.42 -43.92 -19.15
N THR A 283 -0.62 -42.73 -18.58
CA THR A 283 -1.24 -41.59 -19.29
C THR A 283 -0.25 -40.93 -20.24
N LYS A 284 -0.76 -40.43 -21.38
CA LYS A 284 -0.01 -39.51 -22.26
C LYS A 284 0.08 -38.09 -21.71
N GLU A 285 -0.69 -37.79 -20.67
CA GLU A 285 -0.69 -36.51 -19.97
C GLU A 285 0.44 -36.50 -18.95
N GLU A 286 1.16 -35.37 -18.88
CA GLU A 286 2.20 -35.15 -17.88
C GLU A 286 1.57 -35.06 -16.48
N LEU A 287 2.18 -35.76 -15.53
CA LEU A 287 1.81 -35.73 -14.12
C LEU A 287 2.37 -34.46 -13.46
N LEU A 288 1.55 -33.78 -12.67
CA LEU A 288 1.87 -32.54 -11.97
C LEU A 288 1.83 -32.71 -10.44
N LEU A 289 2.48 -31.79 -9.73
CA LEU A 289 2.33 -31.68 -8.27
C LEU A 289 0.88 -31.37 -7.91
N GLY A 290 0.30 -32.12 -6.98
CA GLY A 290 -1.11 -32.01 -6.60
C GLY A 290 -2.10 -32.76 -7.51
N ASP A 291 -1.63 -33.55 -8.49
CA ASP A 291 -2.53 -34.46 -9.22
C ASP A 291 -2.98 -35.65 -8.36
N ASP A 292 -4.27 -35.93 -8.38
CA ASP A 292 -4.87 -37.17 -7.89
C ASP A 292 -4.50 -38.34 -8.81
N VAL A 293 -4.10 -39.47 -8.23
CA VAL A 293 -3.67 -40.66 -8.99
C VAL A 293 -4.20 -41.98 -8.42
N GLU A 294 -4.49 -42.90 -9.34
CA GLU A 294 -4.73 -44.33 -9.12
C GLU A 294 -3.43 -45.09 -9.45
N PHE A 295 -3.00 -46.01 -8.58
CA PHE A 295 -1.78 -46.81 -8.76
C PHE A 295 -1.87 -48.20 -8.13
N ILE A 296 -0.88 -49.06 -8.39
CA ILE A 296 -0.73 -50.38 -7.77
C ILE A 296 0.59 -50.41 -7.00
N ILE A 297 0.58 -50.89 -5.76
CA ILE A 297 1.80 -51.13 -4.99
C ILE A 297 2.46 -52.43 -5.47
N GLN A 298 3.73 -52.37 -5.85
CA GLN A 298 4.56 -53.54 -6.13
C GLN A 298 5.80 -53.52 -5.23
N THR A 299 6.30 -54.69 -4.84
CA THR A 299 7.55 -54.81 -4.07
C THR A 299 8.70 -55.21 -4.99
N ARG A 300 9.67 -54.32 -5.18
CA ARG A 300 10.87 -54.53 -6.01
C ARG A 300 12.12 -54.39 -5.14
N ASN A 301 12.96 -55.43 -5.13
CA ASN A 301 14.18 -55.50 -4.31
C ASN A 301 13.93 -55.19 -2.82
N GLY A 302 12.82 -55.69 -2.27
CA GLY A 302 12.41 -55.46 -0.87
C GLY A 302 11.78 -54.10 -0.58
N LYS A 303 11.67 -53.18 -1.57
CA LYS A 303 11.04 -51.86 -1.39
C LYS A 303 9.70 -51.78 -2.10
N GLU A 304 8.74 -51.11 -1.47
CA GLU A 304 7.45 -50.81 -2.09
C GLU A 304 7.58 -49.61 -3.04
N VAL A 305 7.04 -49.77 -4.25
CA VAL A 305 7.02 -48.75 -5.31
C VAL A 305 5.63 -48.70 -5.93
N ALA A 306 5.20 -47.51 -6.34
CA ALA A 306 3.96 -47.33 -7.08
C ALA A 306 4.21 -47.56 -8.57
N CYS A 307 3.48 -48.52 -9.14
CA CYS A 307 3.48 -48.91 -10.54
C CYS A 307 2.10 -48.68 -11.16
N ASN A 308 1.99 -48.65 -12.49
CA ASN A 308 0.72 -48.51 -13.21
C ASN A 308 -0.06 -47.24 -12.79
N ILE A 309 0.59 -46.09 -12.84
CA ILE A 309 0.02 -44.81 -12.38
C ILE A 309 -0.90 -44.24 -13.46
N THR A 310 -2.12 -43.88 -13.05
CA THR A 310 -3.16 -43.30 -13.90
C THR A 310 -3.73 -42.05 -13.21
N LYS A 311 -3.77 -40.92 -13.94
CA LYS A 311 -4.33 -39.67 -13.43
C LYS A 311 -5.85 -39.77 -13.21
N LEU A 312 -6.34 -39.22 -12.10
CA LEU A 312 -7.74 -39.12 -11.75
C LEU A 312 -8.26 -37.67 -11.89
N PRO A 313 -9.59 -37.45 -11.96
CA PRO A 313 -10.18 -36.11 -11.85
C PRO A 313 -9.86 -35.48 -10.48
N SER A 314 -9.44 -34.22 -10.46
CA SER A 314 -9.09 -33.51 -9.21
C SER A 314 -10.26 -33.46 -8.21
N GLY A 315 -9.99 -33.82 -6.96
CA GLY A 315 -11.01 -33.98 -5.91
C GLY A 315 -11.53 -35.41 -5.77
N SER A 316 -10.92 -36.39 -6.47
CA SER A 316 -11.15 -37.83 -6.24
C SER A 316 -10.47 -38.33 -4.96
N VAL A 317 -9.37 -37.70 -4.54
CA VAL A 317 -8.64 -38.04 -3.32
C VAL A 317 -8.85 -36.97 -2.25
N VAL A 318 -9.33 -37.39 -1.08
CA VAL A 318 -9.57 -36.53 0.07
C VAL A 318 -8.98 -37.21 1.30
N PHE A 319 -7.85 -36.69 1.78
CA PHE A 319 -7.16 -37.17 2.98
C PHE A 319 -7.86 -36.74 4.27
N GLU A 320 -8.44 -35.54 4.30
CA GLU A 320 -8.94 -34.90 5.51
C GLU A 320 -10.41 -34.47 5.38
N ASP A 321 -11.20 -34.71 6.42
CA ASP A 321 -12.52 -34.09 6.58
C ASP A 321 -12.38 -32.81 7.41
N VAL A 322 -12.55 -31.66 6.76
CA VAL A 322 -12.57 -30.34 7.41
C VAL A 322 -13.97 -30.07 7.94
N SER A 323 -14.10 -29.88 9.26
CA SER A 323 -15.35 -29.48 9.88
C SER A 323 -15.81 -28.11 9.34
N PRO A 324 -17.09 -27.95 8.94
CA PRO A 324 -17.62 -26.66 8.55
C PRO A 324 -17.74 -25.68 9.74
N GLU A 325 -17.69 -26.19 10.98
CA GLU A 325 -17.76 -25.37 12.20
C GLU A 325 -16.46 -24.59 12.43
N ILE A 326 -16.59 -23.27 12.57
CA ILE A 326 -15.47 -22.36 12.87
C ILE A 326 -15.30 -22.29 14.39
N MET A 327 -14.29 -22.98 14.90
CA MET A 327 -13.91 -22.97 16.30
C MET A 327 -13.14 -21.70 16.66
N ARG A 328 -13.20 -21.31 17.94
CA ARG A 328 -12.37 -20.24 18.52
C ARG A 328 -11.50 -20.79 19.64
N GLY A 329 -10.23 -20.39 19.67
CA GLY A 329 -9.27 -20.83 20.67
C GLY A 329 -8.15 -19.83 20.89
N GLN A 330 -7.23 -20.17 21.79
CA GLN A 330 -6.01 -19.42 22.06
C GLN A 330 -4.78 -20.18 21.56
N VAL A 331 -3.82 -19.48 20.97
CA VAL A 331 -2.52 -20.04 20.60
C VAL A 331 -1.73 -20.34 21.87
N LEU A 332 -1.61 -21.63 22.21
CA LEU A 332 -0.80 -22.09 23.35
C LEU A 332 0.69 -22.12 22.98
N LYS A 333 1.01 -22.55 21.76
CA LYS A 333 2.37 -22.59 21.21
C LYS A 333 2.36 -22.10 19.75
N PRO A 334 2.96 -20.94 19.44
CA PRO A 334 3.11 -20.46 18.07
C PRO A 334 4.21 -21.23 17.31
N LEU A 335 4.34 -20.97 16.01
CA LEU A 335 5.42 -21.54 15.18
C LEU A 335 6.69 -20.69 15.30
N GLU A 336 7.84 -21.32 15.52
CA GLU A 336 9.14 -20.65 15.67
C GLU A 336 9.76 -20.29 14.31
N ARG A 337 9.26 -19.22 13.67
CA ARG A 337 9.78 -18.74 12.39
C ARG A 337 11.10 -17.97 12.58
N GLY A 338 12.23 -18.65 12.37
CA GLY A 338 13.57 -18.06 12.47
C GLY A 338 14.61 -18.76 11.60
N ASN A 339 15.55 -17.97 11.04
CA ASN A 339 16.58 -18.43 10.08
C ASN A 339 17.68 -19.33 10.70
N THR A 340 17.44 -19.85 11.91
CA THR A 340 18.37 -20.60 12.76
C THR A 340 17.93 -22.04 13.04
N VAL A 341 16.80 -22.50 12.47
CA VAL A 341 16.33 -23.90 12.59
C VAL A 341 17.18 -24.83 11.72
N ARG A 342 18.41 -25.11 12.19
CA ARG A 342 19.25 -26.25 11.77
C ARG A 342 19.05 -27.48 12.67
N VAL A 343 18.05 -27.44 13.53
CA VAL A 343 17.56 -28.60 14.29
C VAL A 343 16.38 -29.19 13.51
N PRO A 344 16.38 -30.47 13.13
CA PRO A 344 15.19 -31.08 12.57
C PRO A 344 14.10 -31.12 13.64
N GLN A 345 13.01 -30.38 13.44
CA GLN A 345 11.79 -30.61 14.22
C GLN A 345 11.17 -31.92 13.73
N ASN A 346 11.19 -32.93 14.60
CA ASN A 346 10.55 -34.23 14.34
C ASN A 346 9.01 -34.18 14.46
N ASP A 347 8.43 -33.06 14.90
CA ASP A 347 6.98 -32.82 14.92
C ASP A 347 6.60 -32.02 13.66
N PRO A 348 5.84 -32.58 12.70
CA PRO A 348 5.43 -31.89 11.48
C PRO A 348 4.33 -30.84 11.72
N LEU A 349 3.68 -30.85 12.90
CA LEU A 349 2.66 -29.89 13.30
C LEU A 349 3.05 -29.23 14.62
N PRO A 350 4.16 -28.48 14.68
CA PRO A 350 4.82 -28.10 15.94
C PRO A 350 4.06 -27.04 16.76
N GLY A 351 3.04 -26.38 16.21
CA GLY A 351 2.17 -25.43 16.91
C GLY A 351 1.08 -26.11 17.73
N ARG A 352 0.51 -25.43 18.73
CA ARG A 352 -0.65 -25.90 19.51
C ARG A 352 -1.64 -24.76 19.75
N ILE A 353 -2.91 -25.02 19.49
CA ILE A 353 -4.04 -24.17 19.87
C ILE A 353 -4.85 -24.90 20.95
N ARG A 354 -5.27 -24.19 22.00
CA ARG A 354 -6.26 -24.67 22.95
C ARG A 354 -7.61 -24.03 22.62
N TYR A 355 -8.66 -24.82 22.53
CA TYR A 355 -10.02 -24.35 22.28
C TYR A 355 -11.01 -25.02 23.23
N ARG A 356 -12.22 -24.48 23.28
CA ARG A 356 -13.34 -25.11 23.98
C ARG A 356 -14.21 -25.84 22.97
N ALA A 357 -14.39 -27.14 23.13
CA ALA A 357 -15.23 -27.94 22.26
C ALA A 357 -16.73 -27.74 22.57
N ALA A 358 -17.60 -28.26 21.70
CA ALA A 358 -19.06 -28.12 21.82
C ALA A 358 -19.64 -28.75 23.11
N ASP A 359 -18.97 -29.77 23.65
CA ASP A 359 -19.26 -30.42 24.94
C ASP A 359 -18.76 -29.61 26.16
N HIS A 360 -18.23 -28.41 25.93
CA HIS A 360 -17.62 -27.51 26.90
C HIS A 360 -16.25 -27.92 27.49
N SER A 361 -15.65 -29.03 27.03
CA SER A 361 -14.29 -29.42 27.40
C SER A 361 -13.21 -28.48 26.85
N GLU A 362 -12.06 -28.37 27.52
CA GLU A 362 -10.85 -27.76 26.93
C GLU A 362 -10.08 -28.83 26.16
N VAL A 363 -9.82 -28.58 24.88
CA VAL A 363 -9.13 -29.49 23.96
C VAL A 363 -7.94 -28.77 23.34
N GLU A 364 -6.81 -29.47 23.22
CA GLU A 364 -5.63 -28.97 22.52
C GLU A 364 -5.51 -29.65 21.15
N VAL A 365 -5.14 -28.87 20.13
CA VAL A 365 -5.06 -29.30 18.74
C VAL A 365 -3.77 -28.80 18.09
N PRO A 366 -3.02 -29.67 17.38
CA PRO A 366 -1.79 -29.30 16.68
C PRO A 366 -2.05 -28.53 15.38
N PHE A 367 -1.04 -27.81 14.89
CA PHE A 367 -1.05 -27.16 13.57
C PHE A 367 0.37 -26.94 13.02
N GLY A 368 0.51 -26.88 11.70
CA GLY A 368 1.77 -26.63 10.98
C GLY A 368 1.80 -25.32 10.21
N ASP A 369 2.89 -25.07 9.47
CA ASP A 369 3.07 -23.82 8.70
C ASP A 369 2.05 -23.63 7.56
N LYS A 370 1.47 -24.71 7.04
CA LYS A 370 0.44 -24.69 5.99
C LYS A 370 -0.97 -24.38 6.51
N ASP A 371 -1.18 -24.39 7.83
CA ASP A 371 -2.51 -24.29 8.45
C ASP A 371 -2.96 -22.85 8.73
N GLN A 372 -2.08 -21.86 8.54
CA GLN A 372 -2.40 -20.45 8.76
C GLN A 372 -2.95 -19.81 7.49
N CYS A 373 -3.99 -18.98 7.65
CA CYS A 373 -4.56 -18.14 6.60
C CYS A 373 -3.67 -16.92 6.28
N GLY A 374 -2.40 -17.17 5.97
CA GLY A 374 -1.38 -16.14 5.76
C GLY A 374 -0.06 -16.51 6.44
N GLU A 375 0.90 -15.59 6.41
CA GLU A 375 2.24 -15.80 6.98
C GLU A 375 2.55 -14.91 8.21
N PHE A 376 1.53 -14.29 8.79
CA PHE A 376 1.66 -13.31 9.87
C PHE A 376 2.17 -13.92 11.19
N THR A 377 2.80 -13.09 12.03
CA THR A 377 3.35 -13.54 13.31
C THR A 377 2.26 -13.81 14.36
N LEU A 378 1.91 -15.08 14.57
CA LEU A 378 1.21 -15.55 15.77
C LEU A 378 2.13 -15.57 17.02
N ARG A 379 1.55 -15.38 18.20
CA ARG A 379 2.21 -15.36 19.52
C ARG A 379 1.36 -16.13 20.54
N HIS A 380 1.99 -16.53 21.65
CA HIS A 380 1.29 -17.15 22.77
C HIS A 380 0.19 -16.22 23.33
N GLY A 381 -1.01 -16.75 23.55
CA GLY A 381 -2.17 -16.01 24.07
C GLY A 381 -3.01 -15.28 23.02
N ASP A 382 -2.64 -15.31 21.73
CA ASP A 382 -3.49 -14.82 20.65
C ASP A 382 -4.82 -15.58 20.59
N TRP A 383 -5.93 -14.87 20.38
CA TRP A 383 -7.20 -15.48 19.98
C TRP A 383 -7.21 -15.74 18.48
N VAL A 384 -7.54 -16.97 18.10
CA VAL A 384 -7.65 -17.40 16.70
C VAL A 384 -8.99 -18.06 16.44
N GLN A 385 -9.50 -17.88 15.23
CA GLN A 385 -10.55 -18.71 14.65
C GLN A 385 -9.93 -19.71 13.67
N PHE A 386 -10.46 -20.92 13.60
CA PHE A 386 -9.92 -22.00 12.78
C PHE A 386 -10.99 -23.08 12.55
N GLN A 387 -10.72 -24.02 11.65
CA GLN A 387 -11.54 -25.22 11.44
C GLN A 387 -10.76 -26.46 11.88
N VAL A 388 -11.44 -27.48 12.40
CA VAL A 388 -10.82 -28.75 12.75
C VAL A 388 -10.84 -29.66 11.52
N ALA A 389 -9.66 -29.96 10.98
CA ALA A 389 -9.47 -31.04 10.01
C ALA A 389 -9.22 -32.35 10.76
N THR A 390 -9.82 -33.45 10.28
CA THR A 390 -9.54 -34.81 10.77
C THR A 390 -8.99 -35.63 9.60
N ASP A 391 -7.75 -36.11 9.70
CA ASP A 391 -7.18 -37.02 8.71
C ASP A 391 -7.88 -38.38 8.80
N ARG A 392 -8.33 -38.92 7.66
CA ARG A 392 -9.09 -40.17 7.60
C ARG A 392 -8.24 -41.40 7.91
N ARG A 393 -6.92 -41.30 7.77
CA ARG A 393 -5.96 -42.42 7.78
C ARG A 393 -5.53 -42.80 9.20
N ASP A 394 -5.29 -41.82 10.06
CA ASP A 394 -4.88 -42.01 11.46
C ASP A 394 -5.86 -41.39 12.48
N GLN A 395 -6.93 -40.74 12.01
CA GLN A 395 -7.92 -40.01 12.82
C GLN A 395 -7.33 -38.83 13.61
N LEU A 396 -6.15 -38.34 13.22
CA LEU A 396 -5.52 -37.17 13.83
C LEU A 396 -6.32 -35.91 13.51
N LYS A 397 -6.67 -35.17 14.57
CA LYS A 397 -7.29 -33.85 14.46
C LYS A 397 -6.22 -32.77 14.47
N ARG A 398 -6.25 -31.87 13.49
CA ARG A 398 -5.43 -30.65 13.45
C ARG A 398 -6.27 -29.40 13.19
N ALA A 399 -5.75 -28.24 13.59
CA ALA A 399 -6.38 -26.96 13.28
C ALA A 399 -5.87 -26.47 11.92
N THR A 400 -6.78 -26.04 11.06
CA THR A 400 -6.49 -25.47 9.74
C THR A 400 -7.33 -24.21 9.50
N ASN A 401 -7.05 -23.47 8.43
CA ASN A 401 -7.65 -22.15 8.16
C ASN A 401 -7.54 -21.16 9.34
N ILE A 402 -6.41 -21.18 10.04
CA ILE A 402 -6.17 -20.41 11.27
C ILE A 402 -6.01 -18.93 10.93
N SER A 403 -6.89 -18.08 11.46
CA SER A 403 -6.84 -16.62 11.32
C SER A 403 -6.91 -15.89 12.66
N LEU A 404 -6.11 -14.83 12.80
CA LEU A 404 -6.00 -14.02 14.01
C LEU A 404 -7.28 -13.20 14.24
N LEU A 405 -7.85 -13.27 15.44
CA LEU A 405 -9.00 -12.47 15.85
C LEU A 405 -8.57 -11.15 16.47
N ASP A 406 -9.35 -10.10 16.21
CA ASP A 406 -9.18 -8.76 16.81
C ASP A 406 -9.17 -8.76 18.35
N GLU A 407 -9.85 -9.73 18.96
CA GLU A 407 -9.91 -9.94 20.41
C GLU A 407 -8.51 -10.16 21.02
N SER A 408 -7.53 -10.65 20.22
CA SER A 408 -6.12 -10.79 20.61
C SER A 408 -5.50 -9.49 21.08
N PHE A 409 -5.74 -8.38 20.36
CA PHE A 409 -5.10 -7.09 20.65
C PHE A 409 -5.54 -6.50 22.01
N ASN A 410 -6.70 -6.93 22.51
CA ASN A 410 -7.22 -6.51 23.81
C ASN A 410 -6.57 -7.27 24.99
N VAL A 411 -6.09 -8.50 24.77
CA VAL A 411 -5.51 -9.35 25.82
C VAL A 411 -3.98 -9.47 25.75
N SER A 412 -3.42 -9.29 24.55
CA SER A 412 -1.98 -9.36 24.27
C SER A 412 -1.16 -8.29 25.02
N GLY A 413 -1.77 -7.12 25.30
CA GLY A 413 -1.07 -5.98 25.88
C GLY A 413 -0.04 -5.33 24.94
N GLU A 414 0.04 -5.76 23.69
CA GLU A 414 0.97 -5.24 22.70
C GLU A 414 0.66 -3.78 22.32
N ARG A 415 1.71 -2.96 22.15
CA ARG A 415 1.54 -1.58 21.71
C ARG A 415 1.19 -1.53 20.23
N ARG A 416 -0.11 -1.52 19.95
CA ARG A 416 -0.69 -1.16 18.65
C ARG A 416 -0.37 0.30 18.32
N GLU A 417 0.07 0.55 17.10
CA GLU A 417 0.37 1.88 16.59
C GLU A 417 -0.22 2.08 15.19
N GLN A 418 -0.47 3.34 14.85
CA GLN A 418 -1.18 3.74 13.63
C GLN A 418 -0.25 4.43 12.62
N GLY A 419 -0.57 4.29 11.33
CA GLY A 419 0.16 4.93 10.26
C GLY A 419 -0.52 4.80 8.89
N VAL A 420 0.16 5.31 7.87
CA VAL A 420 -0.30 5.25 6.47
C VAL A 420 0.78 4.61 5.61
N VAL A 421 0.41 3.67 4.74
CA VAL A 421 1.32 3.07 3.75
C VAL A 421 1.86 4.16 2.83
N CYS A 422 3.16 4.45 2.91
CA CYS A 422 3.78 5.52 2.14
C CYS A 422 4.54 5.05 0.90
N SER A 423 4.88 3.77 0.83
CA SER A 423 5.39 3.13 -0.39
C SER A 423 5.29 1.61 -0.30
N LEU A 424 5.13 0.98 -1.46
CA LEU A 424 5.09 -0.47 -1.66
C LEU A 424 6.16 -0.85 -2.68
N ARG A 425 6.69 -2.07 -2.54
CA ARG A 425 7.66 -2.71 -3.41
C ARG A 425 7.34 -4.22 -3.48
N GLU A 426 8.08 -4.95 -4.30
CA GLU A 426 7.95 -6.39 -4.43
C GLU A 426 8.20 -7.10 -3.08
N GLY A 427 7.16 -7.70 -2.49
CA GLY A 427 7.17 -8.41 -1.21
C GLY A 427 7.15 -7.55 0.07
N PHE A 428 7.42 -6.24 0.00
CA PHE A 428 7.57 -5.39 1.20
C PHE A 428 7.15 -3.93 0.99
N GLY A 429 6.89 -3.23 2.09
CA GLY A 429 6.50 -1.82 2.07
C GLY A 429 7.06 -0.99 3.22
N PHE A 430 6.65 0.27 3.26
CA PHE A 430 6.95 1.21 4.33
C PHE A 430 5.69 1.94 4.82
N ILE A 431 5.56 2.08 6.13
CA ILE A 431 4.47 2.79 6.82
C ILE A 431 5.02 4.09 7.42
N ARG A 432 4.36 5.21 7.12
CA ARG A 432 4.56 6.48 7.82
C ARG A 432 3.77 6.46 9.13
N CYS A 433 4.48 6.36 10.25
CA CYS A 433 3.88 6.31 11.58
C CYS A 433 3.25 7.65 12.01
N VAL A 434 2.22 7.56 12.84
CA VAL A 434 1.67 8.70 13.58
C VAL A 434 2.60 9.17 14.70
N GLU A 435 3.31 8.24 15.36
CA GLU A 435 4.07 8.52 16.59
C GLU A 435 5.60 8.48 16.43
N ARG A 436 6.14 7.76 15.42
CA ARG A 436 7.59 7.75 15.10
C ARG A 436 7.94 8.70 13.97
N GLU A 437 9.15 9.26 14.04
CA GLU A 437 9.71 10.04 12.94
C GLU A 437 10.11 9.20 11.73
N GLN A 438 10.62 7.99 11.97
CA GLN A 438 11.07 7.06 10.95
C GLN A 438 9.89 6.27 10.35
N THR A 439 9.99 5.93 9.07
CA THR A 439 9.06 5.01 8.41
C THR A 439 9.39 3.57 8.81
N MET A 440 8.37 2.82 9.24
CA MET A 440 8.49 1.41 9.60
C MET A 440 8.49 0.53 8.36
N PHE A 441 9.43 -0.42 8.29
CA PHE A 441 9.48 -1.45 7.25
C PHE A 441 8.49 -2.59 7.55
N PHE A 442 7.89 -3.21 6.54
CA PHE A 442 7.08 -4.41 6.72
C PHE A 442 7.14 -5.37 5.52
N HIS A 443 6.89 -6.66 5.77
CA HIS A 443 6.73 -7.69 4.74
C HIS A 443 5.24 -7.96 4.49
N PHE A 444 4.85 -8.33 3.28
CA PHE A 444 3.44 -8.59 2.95
C PHE A 444 2.85 -9.81 3.68
N ALA A 445 3.71 -10.74 4.14
CA ALA A 445 3.35 -11.81 5.07
C ALA A 445 2.58 -11.33 6.32
N GLU A 446 2.90 -10.14 6.83
CA GLU A 446 2.35 -9.61 8.08
C GLU A 446 0.97 -8.95 7.93
N VAL A 447 0.38 -8.96 6.74
CA VAL A 447 -0.96 -8.42 6.50
C VAL A 447 -2.01 -9.45 6.92
N LEU A 448 -2.80 -9.11 7.94
CA LEU A 448 -3.72 -10.04 8.61
C LEU A 448 -4.96 -10.42 7.79
N ARG A 449 -5.22 -9.74 6.67
CA ARG A 449 -6.49 -9.84 5.94
C ARG A 449 -6.28 -10.35 4.52
N LEU A 450 -6.49 -11.66 4.35
CA LEU A 450 -6.52 -12.30 3.03
C LEU A 450 -7.48 -11.58 2.06
N GLY A 451 -7.06 -11.49 0.79
CA GLY A 451 -7.91 -10.98 -0.30
C GLY A 451 -7.99 -9.45 -0.43
N LEU A 452 -7.26 -8.68 0.39
CA LEU A 452 -7.10 -7.23 0.23
C LEU A 452 -5.62 -6.88 0.07
N GLU A 453 -5.24 -6.41 -1.11
CA GLU A 453 -3.92 -5.83 -1.35
C GLU A 453 -3.83 -4.45 -0.70
N LEU A 454 -2.77 -4.19 0.07
CA LEU A 454 -2.46 -2.85 0.57
C LEU A 454 -2.19 -1.91 -0.60
N SER A 455 -2.79 -0.72 -0.57
CA SER A 455 -2.54 0.37 -1.49
C SER A 455 -1.72 1.50 -0.85
N VAL A 456 -0.99 2.27 -1.67
CA VAL A 456 -0.28 3.47 -1.17
C VAL A 456 -1.32 4.53 -0.81
N GLY A 457 -1.31 4.95 0.46
CA GLY A 457 -2.36 5.79 1.05
C GLY A 457 -3.26 5.05 2.04
N ASP A 458 -3.20 3.71 2.11
CA ASP A 458 -4.01 2.94 3.07
C ASP A 458 -3.64 3.26 4.51
N GLU A 459 -4.68 3.40 5.33
CA GLU A 459 -4.58 3.56 6.78
C GLU A 459 -4.43 2.19 7.43
N VAL A 460 -3.44 2.05 8.32
CA VAL A 460 -3.09 0.77 8.94
C VAL A 460 -2.80 0.91 10.43
N GLU A 461 -3.12 -0.15 11.16
CA GLU A 461 -2.71 -0.38 12.54
C GLU A 461 -1.83 -1.63 12.61
N PHE A 462 -0.71 -1.52 13.31
CA PHE A 462 0.33 -2.55 13.35
C PHE A 462 0.96 -2.61 14.74
N THR A 463 1.66 -3.69 15.02
CA THR A 463 2.55 -3.78 16.18
C THR A 463 3.98 -3.61 15.70
N VAL A 464 4.83 -2.87 16.43
CA VAL A 464 6.27 -2.89 16.16
C VAL A 464 6.89 -4.09 16.86
N ASP A 465 7.59 -4.94 16.11
CA ASP A 465 8.34 -6.03 16.72
C ASP A 465 9.58 -5.46 17.42
N PRO A 466 9.74 -5.67 18.75
CA PRO A 466 11.00 -5.36 19.41
C PRO A 466 12.09 -6.29 18.86
N VAL A 467 13.34 -5.84 18.83
CA VAL A 467 14.47 -6.68 18.37
C VAL A 467 14.75 -7.76 19.42
N THR A 468 14.00 -8.86 19.37
CA THR A 468 13.95 -9.95 20.35
C THR A 468 15.21 -10.82 20.37
N THR A 469 16.10 -10.68 19.39
CA THR A 469 17.30 -11.50 19.21
C THR A 469 18.58 -10.65 19.20
N PHE A 470 19.47 -10.89 20.16
CA PHE A 470 20.77 -10.19 20.29
C PHE A 470 21.67 -10.32 19.04
N SER A 471 21.46 -11.34 18.20
CA SER A 471 22.13 -11.51 16.91
C SER A 471 21.73 -10.49 15.84
N ASN A 472 20.61 -9.79 16.02
CA ASN A 472 19.97 -8.96 14.99
C ASN A 472 20.07 -7.44 15.25
N MET A 473 21.07 -6.96 16.00
CA MET A 473 21.29 -5.52 16.26
C MET A 473 21.43 -4.64 14.98
N ASN A 474 21.73 -5.23 13.82
CA ASN A 474 21.78 -4.53 12.53
C ASN A 474 20.44 -4.50 11.77
N ASN A 475 19.42 -5.25 12.20
CA ASN A 475 18.12 -5.26 11.54
C ASN A 475 17.25 -4.10 12.02
N ARG A 476 16.58 -3.44 11.06
CA ARG A 476 15.66 -2.33 11.35
C ARG A 476 14.38 -2.88 12.00
N GLN A 477 13.81 -2.11 12.91
CA GLN A 477 12.50 -2.40 13.49
C GLN A 477 11.46 -2.61 12.37
N SER A 478 10.69 -3.69 12.47
CA SER A 478 9.62 -4.04 11.54
C SER A 478 8.24 -3.80 12.14
N ALA A 479 7.27 -3.53 11.28
CA ALA A 479 5.85 -3.60 11.62
C ALA A 479 5.33 -5.00 11.27
N ILE A 480 4.66 -5.62 12.24
CA ILE A 480 4.01 -6.94 12.17
C ILE A 480 2.51 -6.78 12.45
N ARG A 481 1.71 -7.82 12.22
CA ARG A 481 0.26 -7.85 12.58
C ARG A 481 -0.51 -6.66 11.99
N ILE A 482 -0.34 -6.44 10.70
CA ILE A 482 -0.82 -5.26 9.98
C ILE A 482 -2.29 -5.44 9.63
N LYS A 483 -3.11 -4.54 10.17
CA LYS A 483 -4.56 -4.47 10.01
C LYS A 483 -4.92 -3.22 9.22
N HIS A 484 -5.74 -3.36 8.18
CA HIS A 484 -6.35 -2.22 7.49
C HIS A 484 -7.33 -1.50 8.44
N LEU A 485 -7.27 -0.18 8.47
CA LEU A 485 -8.24 0.69 9.12
C LEU A 485 -9.20 1.30 8.08
N VAL A 486 -10.32 1.84 8.57
CA VAL A 486 -11.24 2.62 7.73
C VAL A 486 -10.61 4.01 7.48
N PRO A 487 -10.60 4.53 6.24
CA PRO A 487 -10.06 5.86 5.93
C PRO A 487 -10.66 6.98 6.81
N GLY A 488 -9.81 7.88 7.30
CA GLY A 488 -10.15 8.97 8.23
C GLY A 488 -9.91 8.64 9.72
N THR A 489 -9.45 7.43 10.03
CA THR A 489 -9.12 6.99 11.41
C THR A 489 -7.75 7.55 11.85
N VAL A 490 -6.75 7.51 10.97
CA VAL A 490 -5.34 7.77 11.28
C VAL A 490 -5.02 9.26 11.31
N LYS A 491 -5.26 9.86 12.47
CA LYS A 491 -5.01 11.30 12.70
C LYS A 491 -3.58 11.54 13.18
N PHE A 492 -2.71 11.99 12.29
CA PHE A 492 -1.32 12.43 12.57
C PHE A 492 -1.21 13.63 13.52
N GLU A 493 -2.28 14.43 13.58
CA GLU A 493 -2.34 15.70 14.31
C GLU A 493 -3.62 15.72 15.17
N THR A 494 -3.57 16.31 16.36
CA THR A 494 -4.71 16.46 17.29
C THR A 494 -5.06 17.93 17.41
N LEU A 495 -6.35 18.29 17.27
CA LEU A 495 -6.83 19.65 17.51
C LEU A 495 -6.71 19.99 19.02
N ILE A 496 -6.13 21.15 19.33
CA ILE A 496 -6.03 21.70 20.69
C ILE A 496 -7.10 22.78 20.91
N GLU A 497 -7.21 23.72 19.97
CA GLU A 497 -8.05 24.92 20.07
C GLU A 497 -8.51 25.32 18.66
N HIS A 498 -9.78 25.71 18.54
CA HIS A 498 -10.41 26.07 17.26
C HIS A 498 -10.64 27.58 17.17
N GLY A 499 -10.38 28.18 16.01
CA GLY A 499 -10.63 29.62 15.78
C GLY A 499 -9.76 30.58 16.60
N ALA A 500 -8.56 30.13 17.01
CA ALA A 500 -7.56 30.96 17.67
C ALA A 500 -7.17 32.17 16.80
N ARG A 501 -6.84 33.30 17.45
CA ARG A 501 -6.50 34.56 16.76
C ARG A 501 -5.04 34.94 16.96
N GLY A 502 -4.41 35.49 15.92
CA GLY A 502 -3.01 35.89 15.96
C GLY A 502 -2.62 36.82 14.82
N VAL A 503 -1.33 37.16 14.76
CA VAL A 503 -0.76 38.06 13.74
C VAL A 503 0.39 37.37 13.04
N VAL A 504 0.41 37.40 11.71
CA VAL A 504 1.49 36.80 10.91
C VAL A 504 2.79 37.57 11.13
N THR A 505 3.81 36.88 11.64
CA THR A 505 5.16 37.43 11.86
C THR A 505 6.17 37.03 10.79
N LYS A 506 5.84 36.03 9.95
CA LYS A 506 6.63 35.66 8.77
C LYS A 506 5.71 35.09 7.68
N GLU A 507 5.83 35.60 6.45
CA GLU A 507 5.10 35.08 5.28
C GLU A 507 5.48 33.62 5.00
N ALA A 508 4.53 32.82 4.52
CA ALA A 508 4.80 31.47 4.01
C ALA A 508 5.12 31.55 2.51
N THR A 509 6.32 31.09 2.10
CA THR A 509 6.76 31.21 0.71
C THR A 509 6.10 30.14 -0.17
N MET A 510 5.34 30.55 -1.19
CA MET A 510 5.05 29.69 -2.34
C MET A 510 6.13 29.87 -3.41
N TYR A 511 6.73 28.77 -3.84
CA TYR A 511 7.59 28.75 -5.01
C TYR A 511 6.73 28.68 -6.27
N SER A 512 6.95 29.61 -7.21
CA SER A 512 6.54 29.43 -8.61
C SER A 512 7.12 28.11 -9.14
N SER A 513 6.36 27.38 -9.96
CA SER A 513 6.73 26.07 -10.52
C SER A 513 7.79 26.17 -11.64
N SER A 514 8.82 26.98 -11.43
CA SER A 514 9.79 27.42 -12.44
C SER A 514 11.25 27.36 -11.95
N SER A 515 11.54 26.59 -10.90
CA SER A 515 12.89 26.37 -10.37
C SER A 515 13.33 24.91 -10.51
N SER A 516 14.55 24.69 -10.99
CA SER A 516 15.10 23.39 -11.41
C SER A 516 15.16 22.31 -10.30
N PRO A 517 15.08 21.00 -10.65
CA PRO A 517 14.81 19.91 -9.71
C PRO A 517 16.00 19.44 -8.84
N THR A 518 17.15 20.12 -8.88
CA THR A 518 18.43 19.62 -8.33
C THR A 518 18.75 20.10 -6.90
N ARG A 519 17.78 20.67 -6.18
CA ARG A 519 17.95 21.04 -4.76
C ARG A 519 16.66 20.75 -3.99
N SER A 520 16.76 19.97 -2.91
CA SER A 520 15.61 19.67 -2.03
C SER A 520 15.03 20.96 -1.45
N PRO A 521 13.75 21.30 -1.72
CA PRO A 521 13.15 22.51 -1.20
C PRO A 521 12.81 22.33 0.28
N ALA A 522 13.57 22.99 1.16
CA ALA A 522 13.17 23.14 2.55
C ALA A 522 11.91 24.03 2.59
N GLU A 523 10.76 23.45 2.94
CA GLU A 523 9.49 24.18 3.01
C GLU A 523 9.60 25.32 4.02
N GLN A 524 9.70 26.56 3.54
CA GLN A 524 9.72 27.74 4.41
C GLN A 524 8.31 28.06 4.89
N ASN A 525 7.88 27.32 5.91
CA ASN A 525 6.70 27.62 6.70
C ASN A 525 6.72 29.09 7.16
N GLY A 526 5.54 29.70 7.15
CA GLY A 526 5.30 31.00 7.76
C GLY A 526 5.19 30.87 9.28
N LEU A 527 5.16 32.00 9.97
CA LEU A 527 5.01 32.07 11.42
C LEU A 527 3.85 33.01 11.78
N ILE A 528 3.04 32.58 12.75
CA ILE A 528 1.98 33.38 13.37
C ILE A 528 2.32 33.55 14.85
N SER A 529 2.33 34.79 15.33
CA SER A 529 2.34 35.06 16.77
C SER A 529 0.92 34.88 17.31
N TRP A 530 0.75 33.84 18.13
CA TRP A 530 -0.47 33.52 18.84
C TRP A 530 -0.32 33.94 20.30
N GLN A 531 -1.28 34.69 20.84
CA GLN A 531 -1.23 35.19 22.21
C GLN A 531 -2.17 34.39 23.10
N VAL A 532 -1.60 33.44 23.86
CA VAL A 532 -2.35 32.49 24.72
C VAL A 532 -2.87 33.17 25.99
N ASN A 533 -2.11 34.14 26.52
CA ASN A 533 -2.47 34.96 27.68
C ASN A 533 -1.94 36.38 27.48
N PRO A 534 -2.40 37.39 28.24
CA PRO A 534 -1.87 38.75 28.19
C PRO A 534 -0.34 38.85 28.30
N GLN A 535 0.29 37.91 29.01
CA GLN A 535 1.73 37.86 29.26
C GLN A 535 2.51 36.86 28.38
N THR A 536 1.85 35.97 27.60
CA THR A 536 2.54 34.89 26.87
C THR A 536 2.17 34.84 25.39
N LYS A 537 3.12 35.19 24.53
CA LYS A 537 3.04 34.98 23.07
C LYS A 537 3.82 33.73 22.67
N LYS A 538 3.19 32.83 21.92
CA LYS A 538 3.82 31.71 21.23
C LYS A 538 3.99 32.05 19.75
N SER A 539 4.86 31.31 19.06
CA SER A 539 5.03 31.39 17.61
C SER A 539 4.66 30.03 17.02
N LEU A 540 3.65 30.00 16.15
CA LEU A 540 3.15 28.77 15.50
C LEU A 540 3.58 28.75 14.04
N GLN A 541 4.04 27.59 13.56
CA GLN A 541 4.31 27.40 12.13
C GLN A 541 3.01 27.17 11.36
N PHE A 542 2.90 27.73 10.16
CA PHE A 542 1.84 27.42 9.20
C PHE A 542 2.39 27.17 7.80
N SER A 543 1.69 26.34 7.03
CA SER A 543 2.06 25.99 5.66
C SER A 543 1.13 26.67 4.65
N SER A 544 1.69 27.19 3.57
CA SER A 544 0.94 27.78 2.44
C SER A 544 -0.04 26.81 1.77
N LYS A 545 0.16 25.49 1.95
CA LYS A 545 -0.75 24.41 1.49
C LYS A 545 -1.96 24.17 2.41
N LYS A 546 -1.99 24.81 3.60
CA LYS A 546 -3.03 24.62 4.65
C LYS A 546 -3.74 25.94 5.01
N CYS A 547 -3.68 26.95 4.14
CA CYS A 547 -4.49 28.17 4.20
C CYS A 547 -5.79 27.95 3.41
N GLU A 548 -6.91 28.48 3.88
CA GLU A 548 -8.22 28.29 3.21
C GLU A 548 -8.53 29.38 2.18
N SER A 549 -7.98 30.58 2.38
CA SER A 549 -8.05 31.62 1.37
C SER A 549 -7.04 31.37 0.25
N LYS A 550 -7.44 31.65 -0.99
CA LYS A 550 -6.49 31.86 -2.12
C LYS A 550 -5.44 32.92 -1.76
N MET A 551 -5.86 33.88 -0.93
CA MET A 551 -5.08 34.87 -0.19
C MET A 551 -4.00 34.31 0.75
N LEU A 552 -2.74 34.17 0.35
CA LEU A 552 -1.67 33.86 1.33
C LEU A 552 -1.48 35.01 2.34
N PRO A 553 -1.54 34.73 3.66
CA PRO A 553 -1.36 35.75 4.71
C PRO A 553 0.02 36.42 4.69
N ARG A 554 0.04 37.75 4.78
CA ARG A 554 1.22 38.62 4.74
C ARG A 554 1.64 39.07 6.13
N VAL A 555 2.88 39.52 6.30
CA VAL A 555 3.38 39.99 7.61
C VAL A 555 2.59 41.21 8.09
N GLY A 556 2.04 41.10 9.30
CA GLY A 556 1.14 42.08 9.90
C GLY A 556 -0.36 41.74 9.76
N ASP A 557 -0.75 40.78 8.91
CA ASP A 557 -2.14 40.38 8.76
C ASP A 557 -2.66 39.72 10.06
N VAL A 558 -3.87 40.10 10.47
CA VAL A 558 -4.61 39.44 11.55
C VAL A 558 -5.31 38.21 10.97
N VAL A 559 -5.05 37.06 11.58
CA VAL A 559 -5.54 35.76 11.10
C VAL A 559 -6.31 35.02 12.20
N THR A 560 -7.32 34.26 11.78
CA THR A 560 -7.96 33.19 12.55
C THR A 560 -7.49 31.84 12.03
N PHE A 561 -7.25 30.88 12.92
CA PHE A 561 -6.69 29.56 12.60
C PHE A 561 -7.00 28.55 13.70
N ASP A 562 -6.85 27.27 13.37
CA ASP A 562 -6.93 26.18 14.34
C ASP A 562 -5.54 25.75 14.80
N VAL A 563 -5.43 25.47 16.10
CA VAL A 563 -4.20 25.04 16.77
C VAL A 563 -4.15 23.52 16.82
N TYR A 564 -3.19 22.90 16.14
CA TYR A 564 -3.02 21.45 16.12
C TYR A 564 -1.67 21.03 16.72
N GLN A 565 -1.66 19.98 17.54
CA GLN A 565 -0.43 19.29 17.96
C GLN A 565 -0.09 18.17 16.98
N VAL A 566 1.13 18.14 16.46
CA VAL A 566 1.65 17.02 15.70
C VAL A 566 1.97 15.88 16.67
N LYS A 567 1.28 14.73 16.58
CA LYS A 567 1.47 13.62 17.55
C LYS A 567 2.90 13.09 17.58
N ARG A 568 3.58 13.14 16.43
CA ARG A 568 4.95 12.69 16.16
C ARG A 568 6.02 13.51 16.88
N THR A 569 6.05 14.83 16.66
CA THR A 569 7.09 15.74 17.19
C THR A 569 6.66 16.48 18.46
N LYS A 570 5.38 16.37 18.84
CA LYS A 570 4.71 17.15 19.91
C LYS A 570 4.68 18.68 19.68
N GLU A 571 5.19 19.15 18.54
CA GLU A 571 5.14 20.55 18.12
C GLU A 571 3.70 21.00 17.86
N VAL A 572 3.47 22.31 17.97
CA VAL A 572 2.17 22.93 17.75
C VAL A 572 2.23 23.78 16.47
N ILE A 573 1.28 23.56 15.57
CA ILE A 573 1.18 24.22 14.27
C ILE A 573 -0.22 24.82 14.07
N ALA A 574 -0.32 25.79 13.15
CA ALA A 574 -1.58 26.41 12.76
C ALA A 574 -2.10 25.82 11.43
N LYS A 575 -3.41 25.62 11.35
CA LYS A 575 -4.19 25.14 10.18
C LYS A 575 -5.41 26.03 9.97
N ALA A 576 -6.15 25.82 8.88
CA ALA A 576 -7.36 26.58 8.57
C ALA A 576 -7.12 28.10 8.63
N VAL A 577 -5.95 28.54 8.14
CA VAL A 577 -5.53 29.93 8.30
C VAL A 577 -6.34 30.82 7.35
N GLN A 578 -7.15 31.69 7.93
CA GLN A 578 -8.01 32.66 7.27
C GLN A 578 -7.51 34.08 7.59
N VAL A 579 -7.42 34.95 6.59
CA VAL A 579 -7.13 36.38 6.79
C VAL A 579 -8.42 37.09 7.19
N GLN A 580 -8.41 37.78 8.33
CA GLN A 580 -9.58 38.51 8.82
C GLN A 580 -9.72 39.85 8.09
N HIS A 581 -10.21 39.79 6.85
CA HIS A 581 -10.65 40.98 6.11
C HIS A 581 -11.81 41.66 6.84
N SER A 582 -11.51 42.74 7.55
CA SER A 582 -12.51 43.51 8.29
C SER A 582 -13.41 44.27 7.32
N LEU A 583 -14.56 43.69 6.99
CA LEU A 583 -15.65 44.34 6.28
C LEU A 583 -16.11 45.58 7.08
N MET A 584 -15.64 46.77 6.67
CA MET A 584 -15.98 48.04 7.32
C MET A 584 -17.39 48.46 6.95
N THR A 585 -18.36 48.00 7.74
CA THR A 585 -19.63 48.72 7.89
C THR A 585 -19.35 50.08 8.53
N ASN A 586 -20.08 51.12 8.11
CA ASN A 586 -19.79 52.52 8.44
C ASN A 586 -19.57 52.77 9.95
N GLY A 587 -18.36 53.22 10.31
CA GLY A 587 -18.01 53.60 11.68
C GLY A 587 -16.67 54.34 11.74
N SER A 588 -16.71 55.65 12.01
CA SER A 588 -15.52 56.49 12.05
C SER A 588 -14.59 56.14 13.22
N SER A 589 -13.35 55.73 12.93
CA SER A 589 -12.26 55.68 13.93
C SER A 589 -10.90 55.76 13.25
N SER A 590 -10.14 56.82 13.58
CA SER A 590 -8.80 57.05 13.06
C SER A 590 -7.74 56.33 13.90
N ASN A 591 -7.21 55.21 13.39
CA ASN A 591 -5.83 54.79 13.67
C ASN A 591 -5.34 53.82 12.59
N GLY A 592 -4.11 54.04 12.10
CA GLY A 592 -3.62 53.41 10.87
C GLY A 592 -2.95 52.04 11.09
N ALA A 593 -3.46 51.01 10.41
CA ALA A 593 -2.77 49.74 10.21
C ALA A 593 -3.21 49.04 8.90
N ASN A 594 -2.52 49.34 7.80
CA ASN A 594 -2.42 48.55 6.56
C ASN A 594 -3.69 47.95 5.91
N ASN A 595 -4.88 48.50 6.13
CA ASN A 595 -6.03 48.16 5.29
C ASN A 595 -5.79 48.72 3.87
N ARG A 596 -5.61 47.85 2.87
CA ARG A 596 -5.34 48.27 1.49
C ARG A 596 -6.62 48.89 0.89
N PRO A 597 -6.57 50.11 0.31
CA PRO A 597 -7.75 50.68 -0.32
C PRO A 597 -8.13 49.87 -1.56
N LEU A 598 -9.40 49.46 -1.64
CA LEU A 598 -10.02 49.04 -2.89
C LEU A 598 -10.07 50.27 -3.82
N MET A 599 -9.59 50.12 -5.04
CA MET A 599 -9.59 51.19 -6.04
C MET A 599 -10.61 50.88 -7.14
N PRO A 600 -11.47 51.85 -7.52
CA PRO A 600 -12.34 51.72 -8.68
C PRO A 600 -11.57 51.90 -10.00
N GLY A 601 -12.08 51.27 -11.06
CA GLY A 601 -11.58 51.45 -12.43
C GLY A 601 -12.51 50.81 -13.47
N PHE A 602 -12.12 50.90 -14.74
CA PHE A 602 -12.91 50.43 -15.88
C PHE A 602 -12.10 49.44 -16.72
N ILE A 603 -12.71 48.37 -17.23
CA ILE A 603 -12.02 47.44 -18.14
C ILE A 603 -11.62 48.15 -19.44
N ALA A 604 -10.31 48.37 -19.64
CA ALA A 604 -9.74 49.11 -20.75
C ALA A 604 -9.43 48.25 -21.97
N ALA A 605 -8.91 47.04 -21.73
CA ALA A 605 -8.57 46.08 -22.76
C ALA A 605 -8.67 44.65 -22.22
N LEU A 606 -9.09 43.73 -23.08
CA LEU A 606 -9.16 42.30 -22.80
C LEU A 606 -8.39 41.53 -23.88
N LYS A 607 -7.66 40.50 -23.46
CA LYS A 607 -6.83 39.62 -24.27
C LYS A 607 -6.99 38.18 -23.76
N ASP A 608 -6.41 37.23 -24.47
CA ASP A 608 -6.43 35.82 -24.05
C ASP A 608 -5.65 35.65 -22.73
N GLY A 609 -6.32 35.16 -21.69
CA GLY A 609 -5.79 35.00 -20.32
C GLY A 609 -5.70 36.25 -19.43
N PHE A 610 -5.77 37.47 -19.96
CA PHE A 610 -5.50 38.70 -19.18
C PHE A 610 -6.17 39.96 -19.72
N GLY A 611 -6.19 41.03 -18.91
CA GLY A 611 -6.71 42.33 -19.29
C GLY A 611 -6.00 43.50 -18.61
N PHE A 612 -6.54 44.70 -18.85
CA PHE A 612 -6.08 45.96 -18.29
C PHE A 612 -7.28 46.76 -17.77
N ILE A 613 -7.09 47.42 -16.63
CA ILE A 613 -8.06 48.29 -15.95
C ILE A 613 -7.57 49.73 -16.10
N GLU A 614 -8.36 50.60 -16.74
CA GLU A 614 -8.19 52.05 -16.69
C GLU A 614 -8.51 52.54 -15.27
N THR A 615 -7.60 53.31 -14.68
CA THR A 615 -7.78 53.90 -13.35
C THR A 615 -8.94 54.90 -13.34
N SER A 616 -9.61 55.11 -12.21
CA SER A 616 -10.73 56.08 -12.11
C SER A 616 -10.34 57.55 -12.35
N ASP A 617 -9.05 57.87 -12.34
CA ASP A 617 -8.49 59.18 -12.74
C ASP A 617 -8.10 59.23 -14.24
N HIS A 618 -8.46 58.19 -14.99
CA HIS A 618 -8.38 58.06 -16.44
C HIS A 618 -6.98 58.34 -17.04
N ASN A 619 -5.91 58.10 -16.28
CA ASN A 619 -4.52 58.47 -16.65
C ASN A 619 -3.51 57.31 -16.69
N LYS A 620 -3.88 56.11 -16.21
CA LYS A 620 -3.03 54.91 -16.18
C LYS A 620 -3.85 53.65 -16.52
N GLU A 621 -3.14 52.58 -16.84
CA GLU A 621 -3.69 51.23 -16.87
C GLU A 621 -2.99 50.32 -15.84
N VAL A 622 -3.76 49.39 -15.27
CA VAL A 622 -3.32 48.36 -14.32
C VAL A 622 -3.59 46.99 -14.92
N PHE A 623 -2.56 46.15 -15.02
CA PHE A 623 -2.63 44.80 -15.57
C PHE A 623 -3.33 43.84 -14.61
N PHE A 624 -4.16 42.92 -15.12
CA PHE A 624 -4.67 41.79 -14.34
C PHE A 624 -4.69 40.51 -15.17
N HIS A 625 -4.45 39.38 -14.51
CA HIS A 625 -4.63 38.04 -15.09
C HIS A 625 -6.01 37.50 -14.70
N PHE A 626 -6.66 36.67 -15.52
CA PHE A 626 -8.01 36.17 -15.22
C PHE A 626 -8.08 35.28 -13.96
N SER A 627 -6.95 34.74 -13.47
CA SER A 627 -6.89 34.09 -12.15
C SER A 627 -7.21 35.01 -10.96
N ASN A 628 -7.10 36.32 -11.17
CA ASN A 628 -7.31 37.34 -10.14
C ASN A 628 -8.72 37.94 -10.20
N LEU A 629 -9.56 37.50 -11.15
CA LEU A 629 -10.96 37.88 -11.28
C LEU A 629 -11.82 37.07 -10.30
N GLU A 630 -12.76 37.74 -9.63
CA GLU A 630 -13.78 37.09 -8.82
C GLU A 630 -15.00 36.73 -9.67
N GLY A 631 -15.13 35.45 -10.03
CA GLY A 631 -16.19 34.91 -10.88
C GLY A 631 -15.64 34.18 -12.11
N THR A 632 -16.47 34.02 -13.14
CA THR A 632 -16.02 33.59 -14.48
C THR A 632 -15.87 34.79 -15.41
N ALA A 633 -15.09 34.65 -16.48
CA ALA A 633 -14.82 35.74 -17.42
C ALA A 633 -15.98 36.02 -18.40
N ASP A 634 -17.03 35.19 -18.40
CA ASP A 634 -18.08 35.16 -19.43
C ASP A 634 -19.00 36.39 -19.47
N GLY A 635 -18.91 37.27 -18.46
CA GLY A 635 -19.63 38.55 -18.38
C GLY A 635 -18.74 39.80 -18.47
N LEU A 636 -17.45 39.66 -18.81
CA LEU A 636 -16.48 40.75 -18.74
C LEU A 636 -16.35 41.49 -20.10
N GLU A 637 -16.89 42.71 -20.17
CA GLU A 637 -16.85 43.56 -21.38
C GLU A 637 -15.89 44.76 -21.23
N LEU A 638 -15.50 45.36 -22.36
CA LEU A 638 -14.80 46.65 -22.38
C LEU A 638 -15.71 47.76 -21.82
N GLY A 639 -15.27 48.39 -20.73
CA GLY A 639 -16.06 49.37 -19.99
C GLY A 639 -16.92 48.81 -18.86
N CYS A 640 -16.79 47.53 -18.50
CA CYS A 640 -17.25 47.08 -17.19
C CYS A 640 -16.55 47.86 -16.08
N GLU A 641 -17.33 48.34 -15.11
CA GLU A 641 -16.82 48.91 -13.86
C GLU A 641 -16.31 47.79 -12.97
N VAL A 642 -15.16 48.02 -12.32
CA VAL A 642 -14.51 47.05 -11.43
C VAL A 642 -13.92 47.75 -10.21
N GLU A 643 -13.85 47.03 -9.10
CA GLU A 643 -12.94 47.35 -7.99
C GLU A 643 -11.76 46.36 -7.99
N TYR A 644 -10.60 46.82 -7.52
CA TYR A 644 -9.40 45.99 -7.41
C TYR A 644 -8.44 46.49 -6.33
N THR A 645 -7.51 45.64 -5.91
CA THR A 645 -6.39 46.00 -5.02
C THR A 645 -5.09 46.08 -5.82
N LEU A 646 -4.23 47.08 -5.58
CA LEU A 646 -2.90 47.12 -6.17
C LEU A 646 -1.99 46.02 -5.59
N GLY A 647 -1.49 45.14 -6.46
CA GLY A 647 -0.56 44.07 -6.11
C GLY A 647 0.88 44.54 -5.89
N ARG A 648 1.83 43.60 -5.75
CA ARG A 648 3.25 43.96 -5.65
C ARG A 648 3.75 44.54 -6.97
N ALA A 649 4.45 45.68 -6.90
CA ALA A 649 5.11 46.27 -8.06
C ALA A 649 6.38 45.47 -8.41
N ASN A 650 6.23 44.46 -9.28
CA ASN A 650 7.36 43.70 -9.79
C ASN A 650 8.17 44.58 -10.77
N GLY A 651 9.31 45.10 -10.33
CA GLY A 651 10.21 45.96 -11.11
C GLY A 651 10.98 45.24 -12.22
N SER A 652 10.30 44.45 -13.06
CA SER A 652 10.92 43.63 -14.11
C SER A 652 9.94 43.39 -15.28
N GLY A 653 9.75 44.41 -16.12
CA GLY A 653 9.05 44.32 -17.40
C GLY A 653 7.77 45.17 -17.50
N GLY A 654 7.76 46.18 -18.38
CA GLY A 654 6.52 46.69 -18.99
C GLY A 654 5.72 47.76 -18.24
N GLY A 655 6.23 48.37 -17.17
CA GLY A 655 5.76 49.68 -16.65
C GLY A 655 4.35 49.77 -16.05
N CYS A 656 3.53 48.73 -16.11
CA CYS A 656 2.17 48.72 -15.55
C CYS A 656 2.15 48.10 -14.15
N ALA A 657 1.33 48.65 -13.25
CA ALA A 657 1.07 48.00 -11.96
C ALA A 657 0.20 46.74 -12.16
N SER A 658 0.25 45.80 -11.21
CA SER A 658 -0.60 44.60 -11.19
C SER A 658 -1.81 44.79 -10.28
N ALA A 659 -2.96 44.20 -10.64
CA ALA A 659 -4.17 44.15 -9.82
C ALA A 659 -4.41 42.74 -9.24
N GLU A 660 -4.72 42.71 -7.96
CA GLU A 660 -5.14 41.56 -7.16
C GLU A 660 -6.62 41.77 -6.76
N TYR A 661 -7.43 40.70 -6.71
CA TYR A 661 -8.88 40.74 -6.41
C TYR A 661 -9.69 41.70 -7.31
N VAL A 662 -9.80 41.42 -8.60
CA VAL A 662 -10.66 42.19 -9.52
C VAL A 662 -12.10 41.70 -9.39
N ARG A 663 -13.01 42.56 -8.93
CA ARG A 663 -14.45 42.27 -8.80
C ARG A 663 -15.27 43.20 -9.69
N VAL A 664 -16.24 42.66 -10.42
CA VAL A 664 -17.14 43.44 -11.29
C VAL A 664 -18.19 44.18 -10.47
N LEU A 665 -18.40 45.45 -10.78
CA LEU A 665 -19.37 46.33 -10.13
C LEU A 665 -20.65 46.51 -10.98
N PRO A 666 -21.80 46.79 -10.36
CA PRO A 666 -22.99 47.25 -11.08
C PRO A 666 -22.71 48.55 -11.86
N ARG A 667 -23.33 48.71 -13.03
CA ARG A 667 -23.18 49.93 -13.85
C ARG A 667 -23.70 51.16 -13.10
N GLY A 668 -22.91 52.23 -13.04
CA GLY A 668 -23.19 53.46 -12.31
C GLY A 668 -22.63 53.49 -10.86
N SER A 669 -21.73 52.58 -10.50
CA SER A 669 -21.02 52.57 -9.22
C SER A 669 -19.86 53.58 -9.20
N ILE A 670 -19.21 53.81 -10.36
CA ILE A 670 -18.13 54.79 -10.52
C ILE A 670 -18.71 56.07 -11.16
N PRO A 671 -18.56 57.26 -10.55
CA PRO A 671 -18.99 58.51 -11.16
C PRO A 671 -18.27 58.79 -12.48
N VAL A 672 -19.01 59.21 -13.50
CA VAL A 672 -18.48 59.63 -14.82
C VAL A 672 -18.77 61.11 -15.02
N ALA A 673 -17.79 61.86 -15.53
CA ALA A 673 -17.90 63.28 -15.82
C ALA A 673 -19.03 63.57 -16.82
N LYS A 674 -19.76 64.68 -16.61
CA LYS A 674 -20.86 65.08 -17.49
C LYS A 674 -20.33 65.71 -18.79
N PRO A 675 -20.82 65.28 -19.98
CA PRO A 675 -20.57 65.99 -21.23
C PRO A 675 -21.09 67.43 -21.19
N LEU A 676 -20.42 68.30 -21.94
CA LEU A 676 -20.80 69.67 -22.25
C LEU A 676 -21.16 69.78 -23.74
N ASP A 677 -22.06 70.70 -24.05
CA ASP A 677 -22.36 71.12 -25.42
C ASP A 677 -21.61 72.42 -25.76
N PRO A 678 -21.26 72.67 -27.05
CA PRO A 678 -21.62 71.90 -28.24
C PRO A 678 -20.64 70.76 -28.58
N THR A 679 -21.07 69.86 -29.47
CA THR A 679 -20.18 68.88 -30.11
C THR A 679 -19.08 69.58 -30.93
N LEU A 680 -17.83 69.23 -30.66
CA LEU A 680 -16.62 69.70 -31.34
C LEU A 680 -16.18 68.73 -32.43
N ASN A 681 -15.46 69.26 -33.43
CA ASN A 681 -14.75 68.47 -34.44
C ASN A 681 -13.25 68.53 -34.14
N GLY A 682 -12.53 67.42 -34.34
CA GLY A 682 -11.08 67.39 -34.17
C GLY A 682 -10.42 66.23 -34.90
N THR A 683 -9.09 66.19 -34.87
CA THR A 683 -8.28 65.09 -35.42
C THR A 683 -7.55 64.38 -34.28
N VAL A 684 -7.54 63.05 -34.29
CA VAL A 684 -6.79 62.24 -33.31
C VAL A 684 -5.28 62.41 -33.57
N THR A 685 -4.54 62.91 -32.57
CA THR A 685 -3.08 63.12 -32.63
C THR A 685 -2.31 62.08 -31.83
N ARG A 686 -2.92 61.46 -30.81
CA ARG A 686 -2.35 60.34 -30.03
C ARG A 686 -3.40 59.27 -29.81
N THR A 687 -3.05 57.99 -29.95
CA THR A 687 -3.94 56.86 -29.69
C THR A 687 -3.88 56.41 -28.23
N LEU A 688 -4.80 55.55 -27.80
CA LEU A 688 -4.71 54.86 -26.50
C LEU A 688 -3.52 53.89 -26.47
N ARG A 689 -2.89 53.73 -25.30
CA ARG A 689 -1.74 52.82 -25.07
C ARG A 689 -2.01 51.38 -25.53
N ALA A 690 -3.24 50.90 -25.41
CA ALA A 690 -3.65 49.58 -25.91
C ALA A 690 -3.35 49.35 -27.42
N LEU A 691 -3.32 50.42 -28.22
CA LEU A 691 -3.00 50.39 -29.66
C LEU A 691 -1.53 50.67 -29.96
N ASN A 692 -0.83 51.39 -29.07
CA ASN A 692 0.60 51.68 -29.13
C ASN A 692 1.27 51.46 -27.76
N PRO A 693 1.65 50.21 -27.41
CA PRO A 693 2.18 49.89 -26.08
C PRO A 693 3.51 50.60 -25.74
N ASP A 694 4.23 51.05 -26.76
CA ASP A 694 5.55 51.67 -26.62
C ASP A 694 5.49 53.16 -26.20
N GLN A 695 4.30 53.80 -26.24
CA GLN A 695 4.13 55.17 -25.75
C GLN A 695 4.12 55.25 -24.22
N ALA A 696 4.43 56.41 -23.64
CA ALA A 696 4.47 56.57 -22.18
C ALA A 696 3.08 56.81 -21.55
N GLN A 697 2.25 57.64 -22.16
CA GLN A 697 0.93 58.04 -21.66
C GLN A 697 -0.13 56.96 -21.93
N TYR A 698 -1.07 56.77 -21.00
CA TYR A 698 -2.23 55.89 -21.25
C TYR A 698 -3.22 56.49 -22.26
N SER A 699 -3.61 57.74 -22.01
CA SER A 699 -4.66 58.48 -22.71
C SER A 699 -4.30 58.76 -24.17
N GLY A 700 -5.32 58.74 -25.04
CA GLY A 700 -5.25 59.33 -26.37
C GLY A 700 -5.39 60.85 -26.32
N LEU A 701 -5.20 61.52 -27.46
CA LEU A 701 -5.28 62.98 -27.61
C LEU A 701 -6.00 63.32 -28.93
N ILE A 702 -6.94 64.26 -28.86
CA ILE A 702 -7.64 64.85 -30.01
C ILE A 702 -7.31 66.35 -30.05
N GLN A 703 -6.97 66.88 -31.22
CA GLN A 703 -6.70 68.30 -31.43
C GLN A 703 -7.78 68.95 -32.31
N VAL A 704 -8.25 70.13 -31.90
CA VAL A 704 -9.29 70.92 -32.59
C VAL A 704 -8.64 71.98 -33.48
N GLU A 705 -9.32 72.37 -34.55
CA GLU A 705 -8.95 73.53 -35.38
C GLU A 705 -9.00 74.81 -34.51
N GLY A 706 -7.82 75.29 -34.10
CA GLY A 706 -7.66 76.27 -33.01
C GLY A 706 -6.56 75.89 -32.01
N GLY A 707 -6.04 74.66 -32.07
CA GLY A 707 -4.86 74.21 -31.33
C GLY A 707 -5.14 73.56 -29.97
N THR A 708 -6.30 73.85 -29.36
CA THR A 708 -6.76 73.19 -28.13
C THR A 708 -6.81 71.68 -28.30
N SER A 709 -6.30 70.96 -27.29
CA SER A 709 -6.18 69.50 -27.32
C SER A 709 -6.86 68.88 -26.10
N TYR A 710 -7.56 67.77 -26.29
CA TYR A 710 -8.38 67.07 -25.29
C TYR A 710 -7.90 65.63 -25.15
N GLU A 711 -7.68 65.18 -23.90
CA GLU A 711 -7.28 63.80 -23.63
C GLU A 711 -8.49 62.86 -23.56
N PHE A 712 -8.33 61.58 -23.93
CA PHE A 712 -9.38 60.58 -23.81
C PHE A 712 -8.89 59.21 -23.30
N GLY A 713 -9.76 58.53 -22.56
CA GLY A 713 -9.62 57.13 -22.11
C GLY A 713 -10.51 56.18 -22.91
N ILE A 714 -10.64 54.90 -22.49
CA ILE A 714 -11.64 54.02 -23.11
C ILE A 714 -13.06 54.53 -22.81
N MET A 715 -13.24 55.22 -21.68
CA MET A 715 -14.52 55.82 -21.30
C MET A 715 -14.95 57.00 -22.18
N GLY A 716 -14.04 57.66 -22.89
CA GLY A 716 -14.38 58.73 -23.84
C GLY A 716 -15.03 58.26 -25.16
N LEU A 717 -14.85 57.00 -25.55
CA LEU A 717 -15.36 56.48 -26.83
C LEU A 717 -16.87 56.23 -26.78
N ALA A 718 -17.62 56.71 -27.78
CA ALA A 718 -19.06 56.41 -27.90
C ALA A 718 -19.33 54.91 -28.13
N CYS A 719 -18.40 54.20 -28.78
CA CYS A 719 -18.40 52.74 -28.84
C CYS A 719 -17.07 52.20 -28.30
N LYS A 720 -17.11 51.40 -27.23
CA LYS A 720 -15.91 50.86 -26.55
C LYS A 720 -15.07 49.89 -27.38
N ARG A 721 -15.55 49.51 -28.57
CA ARG A 721 -14.86 48.66 -29.55
C ARG A 721 -14.28 49.46 -30.74
N GLU A 722 -14.45 50.78 -30.78
CA GLU A 722 -13.98 51.63 -31.86
C GLU A 722 -12.47 51.88 -31.75
N ILE A 723 -11.69 51.31 -32.67
CA ILE A 723 -10.24 51.58 -32.76
C ILE A 723 -10.04 52.94 -33.43
N LEU A 724 -9.44 53.92 -32.73
CA LEU A 724 -9.03 55.21 -33.31
C LEU A 724 -7.54 55.21 -33.66
N GLN A 725 -7.17 55.85 -34.77
CA GLN A 725 -5.80 55.97 -35.29
C GLN A 725 -5.38 57.44 -35.38
N VAL A 726 -4.06 57.70 -35.41
CA VAL A 726 -3.54 59.05 -35.65
C VAL A 726 -3.96 59.52 -37.04
N GLY A 727 -4.56 60.71 -37.13
CA GLY A 727 -5.12 61.27 -38.36
C GLY A 727 -6.60 60.96 -38.59
N ASP A 728 -7.29 60.18 -37.73
CA ASP A 728 -8.75 60.03 -37.83
C ASP A 728 -9.45 61.36 -37.46
N PRO A 729 -10.35 61.89 -38.32
CA PRO A 729 -11.26 62.96 -37.93
C PRO A 729 -12.38 62.41 -37.03
N VAL A 730 -12.74 63.14 -35.98
CA VAL A 730 -13.72 62.75 -34.95
C VAL A 730 -14.65 63.89 -34.57
N THR A 731 -15.90 63.56 -34.28
CA THR A 731 -16.82 64.40 -33.48
C THR A 731 -16.77 63.96 -32.02
N PHE A 732 -16.74 64.88 -31.08
CA PHE A 732 -16.73 64.59 -29.64
C PHE A 732 -17.36 65.73 -28.83
N GLN A 733 -17.68 65.50 -27.56
CA GLN A 733 -18.01 66.55 -26.60
C GLN A 733 -16.85 66.68 -25.60
N SER A 734 -16.56 67.90 -25.12
CA SER A 734 -15.74 68.04 -23.91
C SER A 734 -16.59 67.70 -22.69
N ASP A 735 -16.00 67.15 -21.63
CA ASP A 735 -16.65 67.04 -20.33
C ASP A 735 -16.22 68.17 -19.37
N VAL A 736 -16.83 68.19 -18.18
CA VAL A 736 -16.50 69.14 -17.10
C VAL A 736 -15.07 69.03 -16.57
N GLU A 737 -14.30 68.00 -16.94
CA GLU A 737 -12.89 67.80 -16.57
C GLU A 737 -11.92 68.19 -17.71
N GLY A 738 -12.45 68.64 -18.86
CA GLY A 738 -11.65 69.01 -20.03
C GLY A 738 -11.16 67.81 -20.85
N ARG A 739 -11.75 66.62 -20.66
CA ARG A 739 -11.47 65.42 -21.46
C ARG A 739 -12.48 65.30 -22.60
N ALA A 740 -12.14 64.49 -23.61
CA ALA A 740 -13.02 64.20 -24.74
C ALA A 740 -13.88 62.97 -24.46
N THR A 741 -15.20 63.16 -24.55
CA THR A 741 -16.24 62.14 -24.35
C THR A 741 -17.18 62.06 -25.56
N ASN A 742 -18.02 61.02 -25.61
CA ASN A 742 -18.90 60.71 -26.75
C ASN A 742 -18.19 60.73 -28.12
N ILE A 743 -16.93 60.28 -28.18
CA ILE A 743 -16.10 60.34 -29.39
C ILE A 743 -16.63 59.36 -30.45
N VAL A 744 -16.92 59.88 -31.64
CA VAL A 744 -17.37 59.15 -32.85
C VAL A 744 -16.47 59.53 -34.04
N PRO A 745 -15.85 58.59 -34.76
CA PRO A 745 -14.99 58.91 -35.89
C PRO A 745 -15.77 59.10 -37.20
N ILE A 746 -15.39 60.14 -37.96
CA ILE A 746 -16.05 60.58 -39.20
C ILE A 746 -15.51 59.75 -40.38
N ARG A 747 -15.92 58.48 -40.45
CA ARG A 747 -15.34 57.51 -41.39
C ARG A 747 -16.20 57.31 -42.63
N LYS A 748 -15.57 57.40 -43.81
CA LYS A 748 -16.20 57.10 -45.10
C LYS A 748 -16.52 55.61 -45.22
N LYS A 749 -17.77 55.25 -44.93
CA LYS A 749 -18.30 53.92 -45.18
C LYS A 749 -18.16 53.52 -46.66
N ARG A 750 -17.86 52.25 -46.93
CA ARG A 750 -17.76 51.65 -48.26
C ARG A 750 -18.67 50.42 -48.35
N ARG A 751 -18.90 49.94 -49.57
CA ARG A 751 -19.68 48.73 -49.85
C ARG A 751 -18.84 47.71 -50.61
N ALA A 752 -19.09 46.43 -50.34
CA ALA A 752 -18.43 45.29 -50.97
C ALA A 752 -19.32 44.04 -50.86
N THR A 753 -19.00 43.00 -51.64
CA THR A 753 -19.62 41.68 -51.52
C THR A 753 -18.75 40.73 -50.69
N VAL A 754 -19.34 39.81 -49.93
CA VAL A 754 -18.59 38.77 -49.21
C VAL A 754 -18.11 37.71 -50.20
N ASP A 755 -16.80 37.58 -50.40
CA ASP A 755 -16.17 36.59 -51.29
C ASP A 755 -16.07 35.21 -50.61
N ALA A 756 -15.66 35.16 -49.35
CA ALA A 756 -15.54 33.92 -48.60
C ALA A 756 -15.58 34.14 -47.08
N ILE A 757 -16.12 33.16 -46.35
CA ILE A 757 -16.04 33.04 -44.88
C ILE A 757 -15.32 31.72 -44.56
N LYS A 758 -14.38 31.74 -43.61
CA LYS A 758 -13.58 30.58 -43.19
C LYS A 758 -13.30 30.66 -41.69
N GLY A 759 -14.04 29.91 -40.89
CA GLY A 759 -13.91 29.95 -39.43
C GLY A 759 -14.21 31.35 -38.88
N GLY A 760 -13.37 31.85 -37.98
CA GLY A 760 -13.53 33.17 -37.34
C GLY A 760 -13.27 34.39 -38.23
N PHE A 761 -13.06 34.25 -39.54
CA PHE A 761 -12.73 35.37 -40.43
C PHE A 761 -13.31 35.24 -41.83
N GLY A 762 -13.34 36.34 -42.57
CA GLY A 762 -13.87 36.43 -43.93
C GLY A 762 -13.14 37.43 -44.80
N PHE A 763 -13.54 37.45 -46.07
CA PHE A 763 -12.96 38.26 -47.14
C PHE A 763 -14.05 38.98 -47.92
N LEU A 764 -13.83 40.25 -48.24
CA LEU A 764 -14.71 41.08 -49.07
C LEU A 764 -14.06 41.34 -50.44
N SER A 765 -14.88 41.34 -51.49
CA SER A 765 -14.49 41.75 -52.84
C SER A 765 -14.86 43.21 -53.08
N LEU A 766 -13.86 44.02 -53.41
CA LEU A 766 -14.02 45.44 -53.76
C LEU A 766 -14.15 45.59 -55.28
N GLU A 767 -15.36 45.93 -55.75
CA GLU A 767 -15.64 46.14 -57.19
C GLU A 767 -14.81 47.28 -57.83
N SER A 768 -14.18 48.13 -57.01
CA SER A 768 -13.36 49.26 -57.45
C SER A 768 -11.85 48.99 -57.56
N GLU A 769 -11.35 47.79 -57.20
CA GLU A 769 -9.95 47.37 -57.45
C GLU A 769 -9.91 45.88 -57.79
N GLU A 770 -9.70 45.54 -59.08
CA GLU A 770 -9.68 44.15 -59.54
C GLU A 770 -8.65 43.29 -58.78
N GLY A 771 -9.11 42.20 -58.18
CA GLY A 771 -8.29 41.16 -57.57
C GLY A 771 -7.91 41.35 -56.09
N ARG A 772 -8.17 42.51 -55.46
CA ARG A 772 -7.84 42.73 -54.05
C ARG A 772 -8.97 42.32 -53.09
N ARG A 773 -8.72 41.28 -52.31
CA ARG A 773 -9.60 40.80 -51.22
C ARG A 773 -9.30 41.54 -49.92
N LEU A 774 -10.30 42.16 -49.30
CA LEU A 774 -10.16 42.85 -48.02
C LEU A 774 -10.54 41.92 -46.86
N PHE A 775 -9.68 41.79 -45.85
CA PHE A 775 -9.87 40.87 -44.71
C PHE A 775 -10.76 41.47 -43.61
N PHE A 776 -11.62 40.66 -42.99
CA PHE A 776 -12.30 40.99 -41.74
C PHE A 776 -12.36 39.80 -40.78
N HIS A 777 -12.48 40.08 -39.48
CA HIS A 777 -12.69 39.08 -38.44
C HIS A 777 -14.19 39.06 -38.04
N MET A 778 -14.72 37.92 -37.61
CA MET A 778 -16.15 37.79 -37.26
C MET A 778 -16.56 38.68 -36.07
N SER A 779 -15.60 39.08 -35.21
CA SER A 779 -15.84 40.10 -34.18
C SER A 779 -16.27 41.45 -34.74
N GLU A 780 -15.87 41.78 -35.98
CA GLU A 780 -16.10 43.09 -36.59
C GLU A 780 -17.46 43.18 -37.30
N VAL A 781 -18.21 42.08 -37.33
CA VAL A 781 -19.60 42.05 -37.82
C VAL A 781 -20.53 42.61 -36.74
N ARG A 782 -21.46 43.49 -37.13
CA ARG A 782 -22.55 43.98 -36.28
C ARG A 782 -23.83 43.18 -36.55
N GLY A 783 -24.56 42.87 -35.50
CA GLY A 783 -25.68 41.92 -35.54
C GLY A 783 -25.20 40.50 -35.22
N ASN A 784 -25.97 39.49 -35.64
CA ASN A 784 -25.61 38.09 -35.45
C ASN A 784 -24.64 37.64 -36.56
N PRO A 785 -23.40 37.19 -36.26
CA PRO A 785 -22.44 36.77 -37.29
C PRO A 785 -22.91 35.60 -38.16
N ALA A 786 -23.86 34.78 -37.67
CA ALA A 786 -24.43 33.67 -38.43
C ALA A 786 -25.32 34.11 -39.61
N ASP A 787 -25.78 35.37 -39.62
CA ASP A 787 -26.67 35.89 -40.67
C ASP A 787 -25.92 36.32 -41.94
N LEU A 788 -24.57 36.25 -41.94
CA LEU A 788 -23.69 36.69 -43.02
C LEU A 788 -23.16 35.50 -43.83
N GLN A 789 -23.30 35.55 -45.16
CA GLN A 789 -22.95 34.47 -46.09
C GLN A 789 -22.18 35.00 -47.32
N PRO A 790 -21.36 34.17 -47.98
CA PRO A 790 -20.75 34.53 -49.26
C PRO A 790 -21.79 34.94 -50.30
N GLY A 791 -21.57 36.08 -50.96
CA GLY A 791 -22.52 36.74 -51.85
C GLY A 791 -23.31 37.90 -51.22
N ASP A 792 -23.34 38.04 -49.90
CA ASP A 792 -23.99 39.19 -49.25
C ASP A 792 -23.30 40.52 -49.56
N VAL A 793 -24.09 41.59 -49.71
CA VAL A 793 -23.59 42.97 -49.76
C VAL A 793 -23.48 43.53 -48.34
N VAL A 794 -22.31 44.07 -48.01
CA VAL A 794 -22.04 44.69 -46.71
C VAL A 794 -21.64 46.16 -46.84
N GLU A 795 -22.06 46.97 -45.87
CA GLU A 795 -21.43 48.23 -45.53
C GLU A 795 -20.29 47.99 -44.54
N PHE A 796 -19.17 48.68 -44.68
CA PHE A 796 -18.04 48.55 -43.76
C PHE A 796 -17.18 49.82 -43.76
N VAL A 797 -16.26 49.89 -42.79
CA VAL A 797 -15.21 50.89 -42.69
C VAL A 797 -13.87 50.24 -43.03
N MET A 798 -13.13 50.79 -44.01
CA MET A 798 -11.78 50.30 -44.30
C MET A 798 -10.77 50.94 -43.35
N LEU A 799 -10.07 50.12 -42.55
CA LEU A 799 -9.06 50.54 -41.60
C LEU A 799 -7.71 49.90 -41.96
N THR A 800 -6.68 50.72 -42.18
CA THR A 800 -5.32 50.27 -42.51
C THR A 800 -4.48 50.21 -41.25
N ASN A 801 -3.81 49.10 -40.98
CA ASN A 801 -2.92 49.01 -39.82
C ASN A 801 -1.58 49.73 -40.14
N PRO A 802 -1.23 50.84 -39.46
CA PRO A 802 -0.03 51.62 -39.77
C PRO A 802 1.28 50.87 -39.50
N ARG A 803 1.27 49.82 -38.66
CA ARG A 803 2.48 49.02 -38.35
C ARG A 803 2.80 47.97 -39.40
N ASN A 804 1.92 47.66 -40.35
CA ASN A 804 2.17 46.65 -41.39
C ASN A 804 1.59 46.95 -42.78
N GLY A 805 0.93 48.11 -42.96
CA GLY A 805 0.35 48.55 -44.24
C GLY A 805 -0.86 47.76 -44.72
N LYS A 806 -1.39 46.80 -43.95
CA LYS A 806 -2.51 45.95 -44.38
C LYS A 806 -3.84 46.61 -44.06
N SER A 807 -4.68 46.75 -45.08
CA SER A 807 -6.08 47.15 -44.95
C SER A 807 -6.94 46.00 -44.42
N SER A 808 -7.93 46.35 -43.61
CA SER A 808 -8.96 45.46 -43.08
C SER A 808 -10.33 46.13 -43.11
N ALA A 809 -11.41 45.35 -43.06
CA ALA A 809 -12.76 45.86 -42.90
C ALA A 809 -13.21 45.73 -41.44
N CYS A 810 -13.58 46.87 -40.85
CA CYS A 810 -14.13 47.01 -39.51
C CYS A 810 -15.60 47.44 -39.59
N ASN A 811 -16.36 47.20 -38.51
CA ASN A 811 -17.76 47.64 -38.39
C ASN A 811 -18.64 47.19 -39.58
N VAL A 812 -18.58 45.90 -39.90
CA VAL A 812 -19.23 45.27 -41.07
C VAL A 812 -20.72 45.06 -40.78
N VAL A 813 -21.59 45.58 -41.65
CA VAL A 813 -23.05 45.55 -41.53
C VAL A 813 -23.67 45.03 -42.82
N LYS A 814 -24.50 43.98 -42.76
CA LYS A 814 -25.21 43.45 -43.94
C LYS A 814 -26.29 44.41 -44.44
N ILE A 815 -26.24 44.81 -45.72
CA ILE A 815 -27.25 45.69 -46.32
C ILE A 815 -28.30 44.82 -47.04
N GLY A 816 -29.42 44.58 -46.34
CA GLY A 816 -30.77 44.42 -46.92
C GLY A 816 -30.98 43.40 -48.05
N GLY A 817 -31.41 42.19 -47.70
CA GLY A 817 -32.02 41.27 -48.67
C GLY A 817 -33.44 41.69 -49.08
N LYS A 818 -33.58 42.57 -50.08
CA LYS A 818 -34.81 42.78 -50.85
C LYS A 818 -34.48 42.86 -52.34
N GLY A 819 -35.24 42.14 -53.16
CA GLY A 819 -34.77 41.71 -54.49
C GLY A 819 -34.85 42.76 -55.60
N PHE A 820 -33.87 42.67 -56.52
CA PHE A 820 -33.99 43.16 -57.90
C PHE A 820 -34.27 41.97 -58.84
N PRO A 821 -35.22 42.09 -59.79
CA PRO A 821 -35.52 41.02 -60.73
C PRO A 821 -34.64 41.07 -61.99
N GLY A 822 -33.95 39.97 -62.29
CA GLY A 822 -33.26 39.73 -63.57
C GLY A 822 -31.73 39.79 -63.50
N GLY A 823 -31.06 38.92 -64.27
CA GLY A 823 -29.60 38.87 -64.40
C GLY A 823 -28.94 37.61 -63.83
N LYS A 824 -28.98 36.49 -64.57
CA LYS A 824 -28.03 35.39 -64.37
C LYS A 824 -26.74 35.70 -65.11
N ALA A 825 -25.61 35.74 -64.41
CA ALA A 825 -24.29 35.61 -65.02
C ALA A 825 -23.40 34.68 -64.17
N ARG A 826 -22.89 33.62 -64.78
CA ARG A 826 -21.72 32.86 -64.29
C ARG A 826 -20.54 33.26 -65.17
N CYS A 827 -19.38 33.49 -64.56
CA CYS A 827 -18.03 33.25 -65.10
C CYS A 827 -17.02 33.56 -63.98
N GLU A 828 -15.81 33.00 -63.94
CA GLU A 828 -15.41 31.62 -64.24
C GLU A 828 -14.15 31.30 -63.39
N ARG A 829 -13.74 30.03 -63.27
CA ARG A 829 -12.64 29.63 -62.37
C ARG A 829 -11.44 29.13 -63.20
N PRO A 830 -10.28 29.82 -63.21
CA PRO A 830 -9.15 29.42 -64.04
C PRO A 830 -8.60 28.03 -63.70
N GLU A 831 -8.44 27.19 -64.73
CA GLU A 831 -7.91 25.83 -64.58
C GLU A 831 -6.37 25.80 -64.53
N ARG A 832 -5.82 25.28 -63.43
CA ARG A 832 -4.56 24.50 -63.43
C ARG A 832 -4.39 23.74 -62.11
N LEU A 833 -3.66 22.61 -62.18
CA LEU A 833 -3.19 21.81 -61.02
C LEU A 833 -4.22 20.97 -60.23
N LEU A 834 -5.23 20.39 -60.89
CA LEU A 834 -5.90 19.17 -60.39
C LEU A 834 -5.69 17.94 -61.30
N ALA A 835 -4.49 17.85 -61.90
CA ALA A 835 -4.07 16.76 -62.77
C ALA A 835 -3.01 15.85 -62.10
N ARG A 836 -3.25 15.37 -60.87
CA ARG A 836 -2.39 14.33 -60.25
C ARG A 836 -3.00 13.43 -59.16
N LEU A 837 -4.32 13.21 -59.21
CA LEU A 837 -5.03 12.25 -58.33
C LEU A 837 -6.10 11.43 -59.10
N ARG A 838 -5.73 10.98 -60.31
CA ARG A 838 -6.47 10.01 -61.14
C ARG A 838 -5.55 8.90 -61.67
N THR A 839 -4.82 8.24 -60.77
CA THR A 839 -3.97 7.06 -61.08
C THR A 839 -3.91 6.10 -59.88
N ALA A 840 -5.07 5.62 -59.42
CA ALA A 840 -5.31 4.44 -58.57
C ALA A 840 -6.81 4.38 -58.21
N SER A 841 -7.57 3.32 -58.44
CA SER A 841 -7.34 2.15 -59.32
C SER A 841 -8.72 1.63 -59.79
N LEU A 842 -8.87 1.21 -61.05
CA LEU A 842 -10.14 0.60 -61.54
C LEU A 842 -9.98 -0.31 -62.78
N GLU A 843 -8.98 -1.19 -62.75
CA GLU A 843 -8.79 -2.44 -63.51
C GLU A 843 -7.67 -3.14 -62.72
N GLU A 844 -7.72 -4.40 -62.28
CA GLU A 844 -8.42 -5.64 -62.67
C GLU A 844 -9.01 -6.35 -61.41
N ALA A 845 -9.80 -7.44 -61.43
CA ALA A 845 -10.59 -8.12 -62.48
C ALA A 845 -11.71 -8.98 -61.81
N ASN A 846 -12.63 -9.50 -62.64
CA ASN A 846 -13.53 -10.66 -62.45
C ASN A 846 -13.67 -11.27 -61.03
N GLY A 847 -14.78 -10.95 -60.36
CA GLY A 847 -15.26 -11.65 -59.15
C GLY A 847 -16.80 -11.67 -59.09
N PRO A 848 -17.43 -12.68 -58.44
CA PRO A 848 -18.88 -12.86 -58.46
C PRO A 848 -19.65 -11.80 -57.66
N ARG A 849 -20.83 -11.40 -58.15
CA ARG A 849 -21.68 -10.37 -57.54
C ARG A 849 -22.36 -10.86 -56.25
N VAL A 850 -21.95 -10.32 -55.10
CA VAL A 850 -22.70 -10.42 -53.84
C VAL A 850 -23.62 -9.20 -53.70
N VAL A 851 -24.93 -9.40 -53.83
CA VAL A 851 -25.94 -8.33 -53.67
C VAL A 851 -26.47 -8.35 -52.23
N VAL A 852 -26.02 -7.42 -51.40
CA VAL A 852 -26.51 -7.28 -50.01
C VAL A 852 -27.88 -6.60 -50.02
N ALA A 853 -28.94 -7.41 -49.92
CA ALA A 853 -30.32 -6.97 -50.17
C ALA A 853 -30.94 -6.04 -49.08
N ARG A 854 -30.33 -5.90 -47.90
CA ARG A 854 -30.83 -5.06 -46.79
C ARG A 854 -29.65 -4.48 -45.98
N PRO A 855 -29.66 -3.19 -45.61
CA PRO A 855 -28.65 -2.65 -44.68
C PRO A 855 -28.92 -3.13 -43.24
N PRO A 856 -27.88 -3.37 -42.43
CA PRO A 856 -28.05 -3.75 -41.03
C PRO A 856 -28.69 -2.62 -40.21
N ARG A 857 -29.56 -3.01 -39.28
CA ARG A 857 -30.14 -2.15 -38.24
C ARG A 857 -29.53 -2.52 -36.89
N GLY A 858 -29.60 -1.62 -35.91
CA GLY A 858 -29.37 -2.00 -34.51
C GLY A 858 -30.47 -2.92 -33.97
N PRO A 859 -30.30 -3.51 -32.78
CA PRO A 859 -31.35 -4.31 -32.11
C PRO A 859 -32.65 -3.53 -31.84
N ASP A 860 -32.56 -2.20 -31.82
CA ASP A 860 -33.63 -1.20 -31.70
C ASP A 860 -34.30 -0.84 -33.05
N GLY A 861 -33.77 -1.36 -34.16
CA GLY A 861 -34.26 -1.09 -35.50
C GLY A 861 -33.78 0.21 -36.16
N THR A 862 -32.88 0.99 -35.52
CA THR A 862 -32.42 2.28 -36.06
C THR A 862 -31.17 2.15 -36.95
N ARG A 863 -30.76 3.25 -37.60
CA ARG A 863 -29.60 3.31 -38.52
C ARG A 863 -28.42 4.07 -37.90
N GLY A 864 -27.36 3.34 -37.56
CA GLY A 864 -26.03 3.90 -37.31
C GLY A 864 -25.74 4.30 -35.85
N PHE A 865 -24.53 3.99 -35.39
CA PHE A 865 -24.06 4.32 -34.05
C PHE A 865 -23.90 5.83 -33.86
N ARG A 866 -24.40 6.36 -32.73
CA ARG A 866 -24.15 7.75 -32.29
C ARG A 866 -23.00 7.77 -31.27
N PRO A 867 -22.10 8.77 -31.30
CA PRO A 867 -21.10 8.94 -30.25
C PRO A 867 -21.74 9.30 -28.91
N ARG A 868 -21.14 8.87 -27.79
CA ARG A 868 -21.58 9.20 -26.43
C ARG A 868 -21.48 10.71 -26.18
N ARG A 869 -22.46 11.27 -25.47
CA ARG A 869 -22.35 12.58 -24.80
C ARG A 869 -21.57 12.43 -23.48
N PRO A 870 -20.89 13.48 -22.99
CA PRO A 870 -20.30 13.50 -21.64
C PRO A 870 -21.38 13.51 -20.55
N ILE A 871 -21.00 13.13 -19.32
CA ILE A 871 -21.90 13.00 -18.17
C ILE A 871 -21.84 14.30 -17.34
N SER A 872 -22.87 15.15 -17.46
CA SER A 872 -23.05 16.33 -16.59
C SER A 872 -24.50 16.80 -16.43
N GLU A 873 -25.49 16.08 -16.97
CA GLU A 873 -26.93 16.44 -16.91
C GLU A 873 -27.78 15.19 -16.59
N THR A 874 -27.72 14.74 -15.33
CA THR A 874 -28.58 13.67 -14.79
C THR A 874 -28.92 13.95 -13.32
N LEU A 875 -29.74 14.98 -13.05
CA LEU A 875 -30.26 15.28 -11.71
C LEU A 875 -31.52 16.19 -11.73
N THR A 876 -32.53 15.85 -12.54
CA THR A 876 -33.90 16.43 -12.47
C THR A 876 -34.90 15.62 -13.31
N GLU A 877 -35.25 14.42 -12.84
CA GLU A 877 -36.53 13.73 -13.09
C GLU A 877 -36.72 12.65 -12.01
#